data_AF-A0A7S2XJG9-F1
#
_entry.id   AF-A0A7S2XJG9-F1
#
_cell.length_a   1.000
_cell.length_b   1.000
_cell.length_c   1.000
_cell.angle_alpha   90.00
_cell.angle_beta   90.00
_cell.angle_gamma   90.00
#
_symmetry.space_group_name_H-M   'P 1'
#
loop_
_entity.id
_entity.type
_entity.pdbx_description
1 polymer ?
#
loop_
_entity_poly.entity_id
_entity_poly.type
_entity_poly.pdbx_seq_one_letter_code
_entity_poly.pdbx_strand_id
1 'polypeptide(L)'
;GNILNMTPLDRSMVPPPMYASSLKLDLPISSVAFIPNVKKQEDSRPISMVVSLSDSSLVLVGQQKNGEKSGTIANFTAPGQLLRISDWEGELSHLSTSLRQLLVTECTESSGSGALVLKAIAVSCSLTPNPHNNACDHIVEIRIEWSASDQKARCSITNAIKLSGQVLRMTNWADSHEGALIELTDGTLLEYAPSDSDGYDGSILPSDTEPLMEPCPWIVALFNGSSSFIEDHHDHHHERLVVGLSERSRLYCSERLLTDAASSFILSPRHQFLSYVTLSSRSQLRFLPLSELKSFDPLMGSDENHMLEGYEPRSVERGSRLVCILPNSPTAIVQLPRGNIEGVYPRALVLPFAMSTIKDSNYAVAFDIMRRQKVDFNLIVDMDPAHFMSEGVVNLIDQVKKIDHLNLFISSLFDGDITQWKYRVPTWLLQQTTSSPTEEDDDEIATERAKFDFTTKVNQVCTRMRDVMQQAESNDTVLDGHFLLPILSTMAKERPPQLEQALALIEENAVTRYQPGDRKSPLLSDRAQSSIQYLAFLADYELLFNTALGLYNFDLAKAVARNSQMDPKVYLPLLKRLRGLPESVARYEVDLRLNRYESALKNLVRSSETIDETNTDDDSTESLASRMEKHFQKCLEFTEQHKLHKLALQLFESQTDQRRRIMIALGEHLLQEKNGEAALSVFLAVDPCHIDGARRASRMCGDWKTYFACCLEKEDEVISMDQKRELAARIAEEISSGGVGVQSKREGMNAAARILLDYCDDIAGAVDMLITGEMWSEGRRVARLHSRDDLVKRCVDAAVSYGQTCIGDFEDRATAFKDANERYAAVVTIRREARQNGEVGAGGIGGQGDDNASVFSAASNTSNTSLRSNMSGSSVGSVTSVSSVISAGAVSTFSMTGEHDLSRHNSKFSKGPGKKKKKKKSKKRGPGAKRMKAGSEEELKSLVMTLESNILYDEYYGVIAETIPFLAQAGKLSLAQTLYEAYNDLKTVVEMSQIKRVETAAKEKEQVERVSRKEGIIYEHITLECEERVDALRGKELPDALNKFFSFL
;
A
#
# COMPACT_ATOMS: atom_id res chain seq x y z
N GLY A 1 19.73 47.04 27.99
CA GLY A 1 20.08 46.90 29.42
C GLY A 1 21.56 46.57 29.55
N ASN A 2 22.13 46.58 30.76
CA ASN A 2 23.55 46.27 31.00
C ASN A 2 23.79 44.86 31.55
N ILE A 3 22.78 43.98 31.52
CA ILE A 3 22.87 42.59 31.96
C ILE A 3 22.62 41.70 30.74
N LEU A 4 23.54 40.78 30.48
CA LEU A 4 23.43 39.73 29.48
C LEU A 4 22.95 38.45 30.16
N ASN A 5 21.69 38.06 29.90
CA ASN A 5 21.12 36.81 30.41
C ASN A 5 21.35 35.69 29.39
N MET A 6 21.82 34.53 29.85
CA MET A 6 22.23 33.42 29.00
C MET A 6 21.60 32.11 29.47
N THR A 7 21.05 31.35 28.51
CA THR A 7 20.45 30.03 28.75
C THR A 7 20.91 29.05 27.66
N PRO A 8 21.71 28.02 27.99
CA PRO A 8 22.07 26.96 27.06
C PRO A 8 20.90 25.97 26.92
N LEU A 9 20.08 26.15 25.89
CA LEU A 9 18.83 25.39 25.71
C LEU A 9 19.04 23.90 25.39
N ASP A 10 20.24 23.51 24.96
CA ASP A 10 20.67 22.12 24.79
C ASP A 10 20.92 21.40 26.13
N ARG A 11 21.28 22.14 27.18
CA ARG A 11 21.56 21.61 28.52
C ARG A 11 20.43 21.80 29.51
N SER A 12 19.70 22.92 29.43
CA SER A 12 18.63 23.25 30.36
C SER A 12 17.55 24.11 29.72
N MET A 13 16.29 23.67 29.83
CA MET A 13 15.12 24.44 29.41
C MET A 13 14.68 25.38 30.54
N VAL A 14 15.34 26.53 30.68
CA VAL A 14 14.95 27.57 31.65
C VAL A 14 13.93 28.53 31.00
N PRO A 15 12.69 28.65 31.51
CA PRO A 15 11.67 29.50 30.91
C PRO A 15 11.89 31.00 31.25
N PRO A 16 11.66 31.92 30.30
CA PRO A 16 11.65 33.36 30.55
C PRO A 16 10.59 33.72 31.62
N PRO A 17 10.87 34.68 32.53
CA PRO A 17 12.01 35.59 32.55
C PRO A 17 13.27 35.03 33.25
N MET A 18 13.24 33.77 33.73
CA MET A 18 14.42 33.14 34.36
C MET A 18 15.52 32.87 33.33
N TYR A 19 16.75 32.75 33.80
CA TYR A 19 17.93 32.52 32.99
C TYR A 19 18.91 31.59 33.73
N ALA A 20 19.75 30.87 32.99
CA ALA A 20 20.72 29.95 33.59
C ALA A 20 21.93 30.68 34.20
N SER A 21 22.37 31.76 33.56
CA SER A 21 23.46 32.61 34.03
C SER A 21 23.25 34.04 33.56
N SER A 22 23.84 35.00 34.27
CA SER A 22 23.84 36.40 33.85
C SER A 22 25.22 37.01 34.02
N LEU A 23 25.58 37.88 33.07
CA LEU A 23 26.80 38.66 33.08
C LEU A 23 26.42 40.14 33.13
N LYS A 24 26.81 40.83 34.21
CA LYS A 24 26.61 42.27 34.33
C LYS A 24 27.80 42.99 33.72
N LEU A 25 27.51 43.91 32.80
CA LEU A 25 28.49 44.76 32.13
C LEU A 25 28.36 46.21 32.63
N ASP A 26 29.44 46.97 32.47
CA ASP A 26 29.52 48.35 32.98
C ASP A 26 28.59 49.31 32.25
N LEU A 27 28.30 49.02 30.97
CA LEU A 27 27.49 49.86 30.10
C LEU A 27 26.34 49.08 29.46
N PRO A 28 25.31 49.78 28.96
CA PRO A 28 24.27 49.17 28.15
C PRO A 28 24.81 48.43 26.93
N ILE A 29 24.29 47.23 26.69
CA ILE A 29 24.62 46.39 25.54
C ILE A 29 23.89 46.93 24.31
N SER A 30 24.62 47.11 23.20
CA SER A 30 24.07 47.53 21.91
C SER A 30 23.78 46.32 21.01
N SER A 31 24.71 45.37 20.91
CA SER A 31 24.58 44.15 20.11
C SER A 31 25.46 43.03 20.65
N VAL A 32 25.09 41.79 20.32
CA VAL A 32 25.82 40.57 20.69
C VAL A 32 26.09 39.80 19.40
N ALA A 33 27.35 39.49 19.15
CA ALA A 33 27.80 38.72 17.99
C ALA A 33 28.39 37.40 18.48
N PHE A 34 27.76 36.29 18.09
CA PHE A 34 28.29 34.95 18.36
C PHE A 34 29.35 34.61 17.32
N ILE A 35 30.39 33.88 17.75
CA ILE A 35 31.40 33.38 16.83
C ILE A 35 30.80 32.22 16.02
N PRO A 36 30.85 32.25 14.68
CA PRO A 36 30.28 31.18 13.85
C PRO A 36 31.00 29.83 14.08
N ASN A 37 30.20 28.76 14.12
CA ASN A 37 30.66 27.39 14.34
C ASN A 37 31.11 26.74 13.01
N VAL A 38 32.19 27.26 12.43
CA VAL A 38 32.67 26.85 11.09
C VAL A 38 33.35 25.46 11.08
N LYS A 39 33.77 24.91 12.23
CA LYS A 39 34.46 23.61 12.31
C LYS A 39 33.96 22.78 13.50
N LYS A 40 33.85 21.45 13.33
CA LYS A 40 33.34 20.41 14.28
C LYS A 40 34.08 20.30 15.65
N GLN A 41 34.77 21.32 16.12
CA GLN A 41 35.41 21.34 17.44
C GLN A 41 34.60 22.24 18.38
N GLU A 42 33.57 21.67 19.01
CA GLU A 42 32.67 22.38 19.93
C GLU A 42 33.32 22.73 21.29
N ASP A 43 34.42 22.06 21.68
CA ASP A 43 34.78 21.97 23.11
C ASP A 43 36.06 22.72 23.56
N SER A 44 36.72 23.54 22.74
CA SER A 44 38.00 24.18 23.16
C SER A 44 38.23 25.65 22.78
N ARG A 45 37.21 26.39 22.30
CA ARG A 45 37.40 27.81 21.98
C ARG A 45 37.35 28.68 23.26
N PRO A 46 38.37 29.52 23.53
CA PRO A 46 38.41 30.34 24.72
C PRO A 46 37.46 31.54 24.66
N ILE A 47 37.09 32.02 23.45
CA ILE A 47 36.11 33.10 23.24
C ILE A 47 34.86 32.50 22.63
N SER A 48 33.68 32.87 23.15
CA SER A 48 32.37 32.41 22.66
C SER A 48 31.60 33.48 21.89
N MET A 49 31.70 34.75 22.29
CA MET A 49 30.95 35.86 21.70
C MET A 49 31.65 37.20 21.94
N VAL A 50 31.30 38.18 21.11
CA VAL A 50 31.74 39.57 21.23
C VAL A 50 30.51 40.44 21.48
N VAL A 51 30.58 41.27 22.53
CA VAL A 51 29.48 42.17 22.91
C VAL A 51 29.90 43.60 22.64
N SER A 52 29.09 44.33 21.87
CA SER A 52 29.28 45.78 21.68
C SER A 52 28.47 46.55 22.74
N LEU A 53 29.10 47.57 23.31
CA LEU A 53 28.52 48.45 24.32
C LEU A 53 28.05 49.78 23.69
N SER A 54 27.29 50.57 24.44
CA SER A 54 26.74 51.86 23.97
C SER A 54 27.79 52.94 23.69
N ASP A 55 29.00 52.81 24.23
CA ASP A 55 30.15 53.67 23.94
C ASP A 55 30.99 53.14 22.76
N SER A 56 30.50 52.12 22.07
CA SER A 56 31.18 51.38 21.01
C SER A 56 32.44 50.63 21.45
N SER A 57 32.65 50.44 22.76
CA SER A 57 33.67 49.50 23.25
C SER A 57 33.22 48.05 23.07
N LEU A 58 34.18 47.15 22.83
CA LEU A 58 33.92 45.73 22.60
C LEU A 58 34.29 44.92 23.85
N VAL A 59 33.47 43.95 24.22
CA VAL A 59 33.74 43.02 25.31
C VAL A 59 33.85 41.61 24.76
N LEU A 60 35.01 40.98 24.98
CA LEU A 60 35.23 39.57 24.68
C LEU A 60 34.68 38.72 25.82
N VAL A 61 33.80 37.77 25.49
CA VAL A 61 33.13 36.90 26.46
C VAL A 61 33.40 35.44 26.11
N GLY A 62 33.85 34.65 27.08
CA GLY A 62 34.26 33.27 26.86
C GLY A 62 34.59 32.50 28.14
N GLN A 63 35.26 31.36 28.02
CA GLN A 63 35.59 30.49 29.16
C GLN A 63 36.70 31.10 30.02
N GLN A 64 36.41 31.34 31.30
CA GLN A 64 37.42 31.82 32.26
C GLN A 64 38.27 30.66 32.80
N LYS A 65 39.60 30.77 32.73
CA LYS A 65 40.55 29.75 33.20
C LYS A 65 40.48 29.43 34.70
N ASN A 66 39.92 30.34 35.52
CA ASN A 66 39.84 30.23 36.99
C ASN A 66 38.42 30.44 37.57
N GLY A 67 37.36 30.30 36.76
CA GLY A 67 36.00 30.54 37.23
C GLY A 67 35.54 29.52 38.27
N GLU A 68 35.13 29.98 39.46
CA GLU A 68 34.31 29.19 40.39
C GLU A 68 33.18 28.52 39.60
N LYS A 69 32.86 27.26 39.91
CA LYS A 69 31.68 26.55 39.36
C LYS A 69 30.40 27.25 39.85
N SER A 70 30.10 28.42 39.32
CA SER A 70 28.94 29.24 39.70
C SER A 70 27.66 28.80 38.98
N GLY A 71 27.70 27.69 38.23
CA GLY A 71 26.53 27.11 37.59
C GLY A 71 25.90 26.02 38.45
N THR A 72 24.61 26.14 38.75
CA THR A 72 23.77 25.07 39.32
C THR A 72 23.47 23.94 38.33
N ILE A 73 23.89 24.08 37.07
CA ILE A 73 23.63 23.14 35.97
C ILE A 73 24.88 22.30 35.70
N ALA A 74 24.76 20.97 35.76
CA ALA A 74 25.85 20.06 35.51
C ALA A 74 26.43 20.25 34.09
N ASN A 75 27.76 20.28 33.97
CA ASN A 75 28.52 20.40 32.72
C ASN A 75 28.31 21.71 31.94
N PHE A 76 27.82 22.78 32.57
CA PHE A 76 27.79 24.11 31.98
C PHE A 76 28.67 25.07 32.79
N THR A 77 29.67 25.65 32.12
CA THR A 77 30.48 26.75 32.67
C THR A 77 30.00 28.04 32.04
N ALA A 78 29.43 28.95 32.85
CA ALA A 78 28.94 30.22 32.35
C ALA A 78 30.09 31.03 31.75
N PRO A 79 29.97 31.55 30.52
CA PRO A 79 31.02 32.36 29.93
C PRO A 79 31.08 33.71 30.67
N GLY A 80 32.29 34.10 31.04
CA GLY A 80 32.56 35.34 31.76
C GLY A 80 33.15 36.41 30.85
N GLN A 81 33.15 37.65 31.33
CA GLN A 81 33.91 38.72 30.70
C GLN A 81 35.41 38.37 30.75
N LEU A 82 36.06 38.33 29.59
CA LEU A 82 37.50 38.12 29.46
C LEU A 82 38.23 39.46 29.45
N LEU A 83 37.84 40.35 28.53
CA LEU A 83 38.50 41.63 28.34
C LEU A 83 37.54 42.65 27.71
N ARG A 84 37.64 43.91 28.14
CA ARG A 84 36.98 45.05 27.48
C ARG A 84 38.03 45.83 26.69
N ILE A 85 37.68 46.16 25.45
CA ILE A 85 38.52 46.86 24.49
C ILE A 85 37.88 48.22 24.21
N SER A 86 38.52 49.27 24.73
CA SER A 86 38.15 50.67 24.47
C SER A 86 39.06 51.34 23.44
N ASP A 87 40.26 50.81 23.26
CA ASP A 87 41.32 51.47 22.52
C ASP A 87 41.33 50.93 21.09
N TRP A 88 41.16 51.84 20.12
CA TRP A 88 41.12 51.54 18.69
C TRP A 88 42.43 51.97 18.03
N GLU A 89 43.12 51.04 17.38
CA GLU A 89 44.35 51.29 16.65
C GLU A 89 44.05 51.56 15.15
N GLY A 90 44.82 52.46 14.53
CA GLY A 90 44.72 52.77 13.09
C GLY A 90 44.05 54.11 12.74
N GLU A 91 44.25 54.54 11.50
CA GLU A 91 43.79 55.85 10.96
C GLU A 91 42.25 55.95 10.87
N LEU A 92 41.58 54.80 10.71
CA LEU A 92 40.12 54.70 10.60
C LEU A 92 39.40 54.60 11.96
N SER A 93 40.11 54.74 13.07
CA SER A 93 39.56 54.65 14.43
C SER A 93 38.39 55.61 14.72
N HIS A 94 38.30 56.74 14.01
CA HIS A 94 37.18 57.69 14.12
C HIS A 94 35.82 57.11 13.71
N LEU A 95 35.80 56.05 12.88
CA LEU A 95 34.58 55.37 12.43
C LEU A 95 33.98 54.42 13.49
N SER A 96 34.68 54.19 14.60
CA SER A 96 34.20 53.33 15.70
C SER A 96 33.11 53.98 16.56
N THR A 97 32.88 55.28 16.44
CA THR A 97 32.02 56.05 17.34
C THR A 97 30.54 55.64 17.34
N SER A 98 30.03 55.04 16.25
CA SER A 98 28.62 54.66 16.12
C SER A 98 28.45 53.31 15.38
N LEU A 99 28.92 52.23 16.00
CA LEU A 99 28.79 50.88 15.45
C LEU A 99 27.42 50.26 15.76
N ARG A 100 26.78 49.68 14.74
CA ARG A 100 25.56 48.87 14.86
C ARG A 100 25.68 47.56 14.09
N GLN A 101 24.87 46.56 14.48
CA GLN A 101 24.82 45.23 13.83
C GLN A 101 26.21 44.58 13.67
N LEU A 102 26.92 44.35 14.78
CA LEU A 102 28.19 43.63 14.77
C LEU A 102 27.98 42.15 14.39
N LEU A 103 28.80 41.63 13.47
CA LEU A 103 28.89 40.20 13.14
C LEU A 103 30.35 39.77 13.14
N VAL A 104 30.63 38.57 13.67
CA VAL A 104 31.94 37.93 13.53
C VAL A 104 31.88 37.02 12.31
N THR A 105 32.75 37.25 11.33
CA THR A 105 32.79 36.49 10.07
C THR A 105 33.81 35.36 10.10
N GLU A 106 34.95 35.57 10.77
CA GLU A 106 36.05 34.63 10.81
C GLU A 106 36.67 34.57 12.22
N CYS A 107 37.15 33.38 12.60
CA CYS A 107 37.94 33.17 13.81
C CYS A 107 39.07 32.18 13.50
N THR A 108 40.30 32.68 13.50
CA THR A 108 41.50 31.90 13.17
C THR A 108 42.55 31.98 14.28
N GLU A 109 43.31 30.90 14.45
CA GLU A 109 44.47 30.87 15.35
C GLU A 109 45.72 31.24 14.54
N SER A 110 46.52 32.18 15.06
CA SER A 110 47.77 32.58 14.40
C SER A 110 48.81 31.46 14.49
N SER A 111 49.39 31.08 13.33
CA SER A 111 50.32 29.96 13.16
C SER A 111 51.67 30.07 13.88
N GLY A 112 51.86 31.09 14.73
CA GLY A 112 53.15 31.35 15.40
C GLY A 112 53.08 31.99 16.80
N SER A 113 51.96 32.57 17.23
CA SER A 113 51.83 33.20 18.57
C SER A 113 50.74 32.61 19.45
N GLY A 114 49.91 31.70 18.94
CA GLY A 114 48.74 31.18 19.67
C GLY A 114 47.71 32.27 20.01
N ALA A 115 47.79 33.42 19.33
CA ALA A 115 46.83 34.50 19.45
C ALA A 115 45.63 34.21 18.53
N LEU A 116 44.43 34.45 19.05
CA LEU A 116 43.21 34.35 18.26
C LEU A 116 42.99 35.65 17.51
N VAL A 117 42.77 35.54 16.20
CA VAL A 117 42.40 36.66 15.35
C VAL A 117 40.93 36.48 14.98
N LEU A 118 40.09 37.43 15.40
CA LEU A 118 38.70 37.53 15.01
C LEU A 118 38.58 38.61 13.94
N LYS A 119 37.95 38.29 12.81
CA LYS A 119 37.47 39.30 11.86
C LYS A 119 35.98 39.49 12.09
N ALA A 120 35.59 40.75 12.22
CA ALA A 120 34.21 41.16 12.41
C ALA A 120 33.87 42.30 11.48
N ILE A 121 32.60 42.44 11.16
CA ILE A 121 32.06 43.56 10.39
C ILE A 121 30.97 44.25 11.21
N ALA A 122 30.90 45.57 11.06
CA ALA A 122 29.86 46.37 11.68
C ALA A 122 29.43 47.50 10.74
N VAL A 123 28.23 48.01 10.96
CA VAL A 123 27.73 49.17 10.22
C VAL A 123 28.08 50.44 11.01
N SER A 124 28.72 51.41 10.35
CA SER A 124 29.03 52.73 10.90
C SER A 124 28.23 53.82 10.18
N CYS A 125 27.58 54.68 10.95
CA CYS A 125 26.86 55.83 10.44
C CYS A 125 27.82 56.99 10.15
N SER A 126 27.72 57.64 8.98
CA SER A 126 28.46 58.89 8.74
C SER A 126 27.91 60.01 9.64
N LEU A 127 28.78 60.59 10.48
CA LEU A 127 28.45 61.68 11.40
C LEU A 127 28.31 63.05 10.73
N THR A 128 28.51 63.17 9.42
CA THR A 128 28.37 64.45 8.70
C THR A 128 27.03 64.53 7.97
N PRO A 129 26.02 65.26 8.50
CA PRO A 129 24.79 65.53 7.77
C PRO A 129 25.11 66.50 6.64
N ASN A 130 25.31 65.98 5.43
CA ASN A 130 25.42 66.82 4.24
C ASN A 130 24.02 66.88 3.59
N PRO A 131 23.34 68.04 3.54
CA PRO A 131 21.94 68.15 3.11
C PRO A 131 21.68 67.81 1.63
N HIS A 132 22.73 67.48 0.87
CA HIS A 132 22.67 67.12 -0.55
C HIS A 132 23.07 65.66 -0.86
N ASN A 133 23.38 64.83 0.15
CA ASN A 133 23.73 63.43 -0.06
C ASN A 133 22.76 62.53 0.71
N ASN A 134 22.17 61.54 0.03
CA ASN A 134 21.42 60.48 0.70
C ASN A 134 22.30 59.87 1.79
N ALA A 135 21.75 59.65 2.99
CA ALA A 135 22.49 59.13 4.13
C ALA A 135 22.95 57.68 3.84
N CYS A 136 24.18 57.50 3.38
CA CYS A 136 24.79 56.20 3.11
C CYS A 136 25.54 55.68 4.34
N ASP A 137 25.39 54.39 4.61
CA ASP A 137 26.17 53.72 5.67
C ASP A 137 27.54 53.24 5.16
N HIS A 138 28.44 52.98 6.09
CA HIS A 138 29.71 52.31 5.82
C HIS A 138 29.73 50.95 6.51
N ILE A 139 30.22 49.92 5.83
CA ILE A 139 30.64 48.67 6.46
C ILE A 139 32.08 48.83 6.89
N VAL A 140 32.36 48.67 8.18
CA VAL A 140 33.72 48.69 8.72
C VAL A 140 34.16 47.28 9.05
N GLU A 141 35.37 46.95 8.61
CA GLU A 141 36.06 45.72 8.98
C GLU A 141 36.86 45.93 10.24
N ILE A 142 36.64 45.06 11.22
CA ILE A 142 37.22 45.12 12.54
C ILE A 142 38.05 43.85 12.74
N ARG A 143 39.35 44.03 12.94
CA ARG A 143 40.27 42.95 13.30
C ARG A 143 40.55 43.01 14.79
N ILE A 144 40.26 41.91 15.50
CA ILE A 144 40.51 41.77 16.93
C ILE A 144 41.53 40.66 17.14
N GLU A 145 42.74 41.03 17.58
CA GLU A 145 43.78 40.07 17.94
C GLU A 145 43.84 39.93 19.44
N TRP A 146 43.58 38.72 19.96
CA TRP A 146 43.60 38.43 21.39
C TRP A 146 44.67 37.40 21.73
N SER A 147 45.57 37.75 22.65
CA SER A 147 46.58 36.83 23.18
C SER A 147 46.15 36.26 24.54
N ALA A 148 46.00 34.94 24.61
CA ALA A 148 45.61 34.24 25.84
C ALA A 148 46.68 34.31 26.94
N SER A 149 47.97 34.45 26.58
CA SER A 149 49.09 34.55 27.52
C SER A 149 49.19 35.93 28.14
N ASP A 150 48.94 36.98 27.34
CA ASP A 150 49.22 38.36 27.72
C ASP A 150 47.98 39.11 28.22
N GLN A 151 46.78 38.51 28.07
CA GLN A 151 45.48 39.13 28.38
C GLN A 151 45.31 40.53 27.77
N LYS A 152 45.92 40.73 26.61
CA LYS A 152 45.80 41.94 25.80
C LYS A 152 45.06 41.59 24.52
N ALA A 153 44.18 42.48 24.10
CA ALA A 153 43.62 42.48 22.77
C ALA A 153 43.96 43.79 22.07
N ARG A 154 44.27 43.68 20.79
CA ARG A 154 44.36 44.83 19.88
C ARG A 154 43.15 44.82 18.97
N CYS A 155 42.53 45.97 18.80
CA CYS A 155 41.39 46.13 17.92
C CYS A 155 41.69 47.27 16.95
N SER A 156 41.62 46.98 15.66
CA SER A 156 41.87 47.95 14.60
C SER A 156 40.80 47.88 13.54
N ILE A 157 40.39 49.03 13.02
CA ILE A 157 39.55 49.08 11.82
C ILE A 157 40.47 48.98 10.61
N THR A 158 40.38 47.89 9.87
CA THR A 158 41.27 47.58 8.74
C THR A 158 40.78 48.23 7.45
N ASN A 159 39.47 48.26 7.23
CA ASN A 159 38.85 48.77 6.00
C ASN A 159 37.48 49.41 6.31
N ALA A 160 37.06 50.35 5.46
CA ALA A 160 35.76 51.00 5.53
C ALA A 160 35.16 51.16 4.12
N ILE A 161 34.09 50.42 3.84
CA ILE A 161 33.47 50.34 2.52
C ILE A 161 32.16 51.12 2.53
N LYS A 162 32.05 52.13 1.66
CA LYS A 162 30.85 52.96 1.53
C LYS A 162 29.76 52.24 0.73
N LEU A 163 28.54 52.21 1.26
CA LEU A 163 27.38 51.61 0.60
C LEU A 163 26.58 52.63 -0.24
N SER A 164 25.74 52.10 -1.14
CA SER A 164 24.79 52.90 -1.95
C SER A 164 23.59 53.40 -1.13
N GLY A 165 23.24 52.72 -0.05
CA GLY A 165 22.06 53.02 0.79
C GLY A 165 22.29 52.75 2.27
N GLN A 166 21.19 52.69 3.03
CA GLN A 166 21.23 52.33 4.45
C GLN A 166 21.08 50.82 4.63
N VAL A 167 21.83 50.25 5.57
CA VAL A 167 21.73 48.82 5.92
C VAL A 167 20.50 48.60 6.78
N LEU A 168 19.60 47.74 6.29
CA LEU A 168 18.46 47.22 7.04
C LEU A 168 18.91 46.09 7.96
N ARG A 169 19.55 45.05 7.39
CA ARG A 169 19.97 43.87 8.13
C ARG A 169 21.22 43.23 7.53
N MET A 170 22.04 42.66 8.40
CA MET A 170 23.18 41.82 8.03
C MET A 170 23.09 40.46 8.72
N THR A 171 23.54 39.40 8.04
CA THR A 171 23.58 38.03 8.57
C THR A 171 24.77 37.24 8.00
N ASN A 172 25.27 36.27 8.76
CA ASN A 172 26.29 35.34 8.28
C ASN A 172 25.65 34.27 7.40
N TRP A 173 26.44 33.65 6.51
CA TRP A 173 26.04 32.46 5.78
C TRP A 173 25.79 31.28 6.72
N ALA A 174 24.64 30.61 6.58
CA ALA A 174 24.25 29.53 7.51
C ALA A 174 25.00 28.20 7.25
N ASP A 175 25.54 27.99 6.05
CA ASP A 175 26.28 26.82 5.59
C ASP A 175 27.80 26.91 5.82
N SER A 176 28.25 27.81 6.70
CA SER A 176 29.65 27.95 7.16
C SER A 176 30.63 28.56 6.14
N HIS A 177 30.15 29.28 5.12
CA HIS A 177 31.02 30.11 4.26
C HIS A 177 31.48 31.37 5.01
N GLU A 178 32.72 31.81 4.77
CA GLU A 178 33.25 33.05 5.35
C GLU A 178 32.63 34.26 4.63
N GLY A 179 32.09 35.22 5.39
CA GLY A 179 31.42 36.41 4.82
C GLY A 179 30.02 36.61 5.35
N ALA A 180 29.29 37.54 4.74
CA ALA A 180 27.95 37.93 5.18
C ALA A 180 27.07 38.42 4.02
N LEU A 181 25.77 38.28 4.19
CA LEU A 181 24.75 38.90 3.34
C LEU A 181 24.25 40.18 4.00
N ILE A 182 24.13 41.25 3.20
CA ILE A 182 23.68 42.58 3.59
C ILE A 182 22.44 42.93 2.78
N GLU A 183 21.36 43.30 3.47
CA GLU A 183 20.15 43.86 2.86
C GLU A 183 20.08 45.36 3.14
N LEU A 184 19.88 46.15 2.08
CA LEU A 184 19.65 47.59 2.17
C LEU A 184 18.16 47.91 2.36
N THR A 185 17.85 49.13 2.82
CA THR A 185 16.46 49.59 3.03
C THR A 185 15.61 49.64 1.76
N ASP A 186 16.24 49.63 0.58
CA ASP A 186 15.57 49.57 -0.72
C ASP A 186 15.32 48.13 -1.21
N GLY A 187 15.73 47.11 -0.44
CA GLY A 187 15.62 45.69 -0.77
C GLY A 187 16.81 45.13 -1.56
N THR A 188 17.83 45.94 -1.87
CA THR A 188 19.04 45.46 -2.57
C THR A 188 19.84 44.52 -1.66
N LEU A 189 20.22 43.37 -2.20
CA LEU A 189 21.07 42.38 -1.55
C LEU A 189 22.52 42.53 -2.03
N LEU A 190 23.43 42.65 -1.06
CA LEU A 190 24.87 42.79 -1.26
C LEU A 190 25.59 41.71 -0.49
N GLU A 191 26.69 41.20 -1.04
CA GLU A 191 27.53 40.20 -0.41
C GLU A 191 28.83 40.80 0.05
N TYR A 192 29.20 40.49 1.27
CA TYR A 192 30.50 40.81 1.82
C TYR A 192 31.42 39.60 1.67
N ALA A 193 32.46 39.77 0.84
CA ALA A 193 33.58 38.85 0.73
C ALA A 193 34.70 39.30 1.66
N PRO A 194 35.12 38.47 2.63
CA PRO A 194 36.18 38.83 3.56
C PRO A 194 37.53 39.00 2.85
N SER A 195 38.46 39.70 3.50
CA SER A 195 39.84 39.84 3.03
C SER A 195 40.58 38.50 3.08
N ASP A 196 41.07 38.04 1.92
CA ASP A 196 41.86 36.82 1.79
C ASP A 196 43.25 36.94 2.46
N SER A 197 43.86 35.79 2.77
CA SER A 197 45.21 35.70 3.33
C SER A 197 46.31 36.30 2.44
N ASP A 198 46.01 36.57 1.16
CA ASP A 198 46.91 37.14 0.16
C ASP A 198 46.95 38.68 0.14
N GLY A 199 46.26 39.36 1.07
CA GLY A 199 46.39 40.80 1.28
C GLY A 199 45.51 41.68 0.41
N TYR A 200 44.42 41.14 -0.14
CA TYR A 200 43.36 41.93 -0.76
C TYR A 200 42.36 42.41 0.31
N ASP A 201 41.99 43.69 0.24
CA ASP A 201 40.95 44.28 1.08
C ASP A 201 39.60 43.60 0.82
N GLY A 202 38.80 43.38 1.86
CA GLY A 202 37.48 42.79 1.68
C GLY A 202 36.61 43.68 0.80
N SER A 203 35.70 43.05 0.07
CA SER A 203 34.94 43.70 -0.99
C SER A 203 33.45 43.45 -0.84
N ILE A 204 32.66 44.37 -1.39
CA ILE A 204 31.21 44.24 -1.44
C ILE A 204 30.83 43.97 -2.90
N LEU A 205 30.22 42.82 -3.11
CA LEU A 205 29.75 42.37 -4.42
C LEU A 205 28.22 42.50 -4.48
N PRO A 206 27.64 42.81 -5.64
CA PRO A 206 26.22 42.60 -5.83
C PRO A 206 25.90 41.12 -5.63
N SER A 207 24.81 40.82 -4.93
CA SER A 207 24.36 39.45 -4.82
C SER A 207 23.80 38.96 -6.15
N ASP A 208 24.14 37.73 -6.54
CA ASP A 208 23.57 36.99 -7.67
C ASP A 208 22.18 36.42 -7.31
N THR A 209 21.72 36.62 -6.06
CA THR A 209 20.36 36.31 -5.63
C THR A 209 19.39 37.36 -6.13
N GLU A 210 18.22 36.92 -6.60
CA GLU A 210 17.10 37.82 -6.81
C GLU A 210 16.71 38.54 -5.51
N PRO A 211 16.34 39.83 -5.59
CA PRO A 211 15.94 40.60 -4.41
C PRO A 211 14.64 40.07 -3.81
N LEU A 212 14.48 40.23 -2.50
CA LEU A 212 13.23 39.94 -1.81
C LEU A 212 12.14 40.91 -2.28
N MET A 213 10.90 40.43 -2.40
CA MET A 213 9.76 41.24 -2.88
C MET A 213 9.40 42.43 -1.96
N GLU A 214 9.80 42.38 -0.69
CA GLU A 214 9.71 43.48 0.25
C GLU A 214 10.86 43.39 1.28
N PRO A 215 11.30 44.53 1.86
CA PRO A 215 12.40 44.55 2.83
C PRO A 215 12.07 43.71 4.07
N CYS A 216 12.99 42.83 4.46
CA CYS A 216 12.78 41.83 5.52
C CYS A 216 13.68 42.09 6.75
N PRO A 217 13.12 42.44 7.93
CA PRO A 217 13.93 42.65 9.14
C PRO A 217 14.65 41.39 9.65
N TRP A 218 14.16 40.20 9.28
CA TRP A 218 14.77 38.92 9.62
C TRP A 218 15.12 38.16 8.34
N ILE A 219 16.40 37.98 8.10
CA ILE A 219 16.93 37.24 6.94
C ILE A 219 17.90 36.15 7.38
N VAL A 220 17.92 35.06 6.63
CA VAL A 220 18.94 34.00 6.70
C VAL A 220 19.27 33.57 5.28
N ALA A 221 20.54 33.26 5.00
CA ALA A 221 20.98 32.89 3.66
C ALA A 221 21.94 31.69 3.66
N LEU A 222 21.94 30.95 2.55
CA LEU A 222 22.89 29.88 2.23
C LEU A 222 23.73 30.32 1.04
N PHE A 223 25.04 30.13 1.15
CA PHE A 223 25.98 30.47 0.10
C PHE A 223 25.86 29.47 -1.06
N ASN A 224 25.85 28.17 -0.76
CA ASN A 224 25.58 27.09 -1.71
C ASN A 224 24.16 26.56 -1.50
N GLY A 225 23.21 27.02 -2.32
CA GLY A 225 21.82 26.56 -2.26
C GLY A 225 21.58 25.17 -2.88
N SER A 226 22.58 24.55 -3.54
CA SER A 226 22.53 23.13 -3.89
C SER A 226 22.91 22.31 -2.66
N SER A 227 21.97 21.52 -2.15
CA SER A 227 22.23 20.55 -1.09
C SER A 227 23.13 19.41 -1.59
N SER A 228 24.43 19.67 -1.78
CA SER A 228 25.47 18.66 -1.98
C SER A 228 26.68 19.02 -1.14
N PHE A 229 26.87 18.31 -0.03
CA PHE A 229 28.13 18.30 0.73
C PHE A 229 29.21 17.46 0.00
N ILE A 230 29.25 17.53 -1.34
CA ILE A 230 30.24 16.85 -2.18
C ILE A 230 30.82 17.89 -3.13
N GLU A 231 32.15 18.03 -3.06
CA GLU A 231 32.98 18.77 -4.00
C GLU A 231 33.02 18.02 -5.35
N ASP A 232 31.99 18.17 -6.17
CA ASP A 232 32.07 17.77 -7.57
C ASP A 232 32.39 18.99 -8.44
N HIS A 233 33.62 18.98 -8.97
CA HIS A 233 34.06 19.86 -10.03
C HIS A 233 33.24 19.55 -11.30
N HIS A 234 32.61 20.57 -11.87
CA HIS A 234 32.01 20.69 -13.22
C HIS A 234 30.50 21.01 -13.27
N ASP A 235 30.10 22.22 -12.81
CA ASP A 235 29.40 23.26 -13.60
C ASP A 235 29.01 24.43 -12.68
N HIS A 236 29.56 25.63 -12.92
CA HIS A 236 29.41 26.79 -12.05
C HIS A 236 28.12 27.57 -12.31
N HIS A 237 27.03 27.16 -11.69
CA HIS A 237 25.96 28.08 -11.31
C HIS A 237 25.68 27.93 -9.80
N HIS A 238 26.44 28.67 -8.99
CA HIS A 238 26.21 28.79 -7.55
C HIS A 238 24.89 29.53 -7.31
N GLU A 239 23.81 28.78 -7.05
CA GLU A 239 22.50 29.37 -6.81
C GLU A 239 22.34 29.62 -5.29
N ARG A 240 22.62 30.86 -4.87
CA ARG A 240 22.48 31.34 -3.49
C ARG A 240 21.00 31.32 -3.08
N LEU A 241 20.71 31.00 -1.81
CA LEU A 241 19.33 30.93 -1.30
C LEU A 241 19.12 31.91 -0.14
N VAL A 242 18.11 32.78 -0.24
CA VAL A 242 17.80 33.78 0.79
C VAL A 242 16.38 33.62 1.28
N VAL A 243 16.20 33.54 2.60
CA VAL A 243 14.88 33.46 3.25
C VAL A 243 14.69 34.67 4.15
N GLY A 244 13.59 35.40 3.93
CA GLY A 244 13.28 36.64 4.65
C GLY A 244 11.87 36.64 5.23
N LEU A 245 11.71 37.14 6.45
CA LEU A 245 10.41 37.43 7.07
C LEU A 245 10.21 38.94 7.16
N SER A 246 9.13 39.42 6.56
CA SER A 246 8.78 40.84 6.56
C SER A 246 8.04 41.28 7.83
N GLU A 247 7.95 42.60 8.06
CA GLU A 247 7.15 43.16 9.16
C GLU A 247 5.65 42.80 9.06
N ARG A 248 5.17 42.52 7.84
CA ARG A 248 3.79 42.09 7.57
C ARG A 248 3.58 40.61 7.85
N SER A 249 4.55 39.93 8.46
CA SER A 249 4.52 38.49 8.73
C SER A 249 4.49 37.62 7.47
N ARG A 250 5.04 38.11 6.35
CA ARG A 250 5.16 37.35 5.11
C ARG A 250 6.53 36.72 5.01
N LEU A 251 6.59 35.41 4.78
CA LEU A 251 7.82 34.66 4.64
C LEU A 251 8.12 34.45 3.16
N TYR A 252 9.29 34.92 2.74
CA TYR A 252 9.79 34.83 1.38
C TYR A 252 11.00 33.91 1.30
N CYS A 253 11.15 33.26 0.15
CA CYS A 253 12.36 32.58 -0.28
C CYS A 253 12.73 33.16 -1.65
N SER A 254 13.75 34.00 -1.71
CA SER A 254 14.05 34.86 -2.86
C SER A 254 12.79 35.65 -3.27
N GLU A 255 12.38 35.63 -4.53
CA GLU A 255 11.15 36.28 -5.00
C GLU A 255 9.84 35.58 -4.58
N ARG A 256 9.92 34.36 -4.02
CA ARG A 256 8.75 33.49 -3.83
C ARG A 256 8.15 33.65 -2.44
N LEU A 257 6.84 33.87 -2.39
CA LEU A 257 6.09 33.92 -1.13
C LEU A 257 5.79 32.49 -0.64
N LEU A 258 6.43 32.06 0.45
CA LEU A 258 6.17 30.76 1.08
C LEU A 258 4.89 30.76 1.93
N THR A 259 4.66 31.83 2.67
CA THR A 259 3.42 32.02 3.44
C THR A 259 3.17 33.50 3.73
N ASP A 260 1.90 33.88 3.75
CA ASP A 260 1.45 35.24 4.04
C ASP A 260 1.41 35.59 5.54
N ALA A 261 1.48 34.57 6.42
CA ALA A 261 1.28 34.72 7.86
C ALA A 261 2.19 33.76 8.67
N ALA A 262 3.46 34.13 8.86
CA ALA A 262 4.44 33.45 9.71
C ALA A 262 4.87 34.28 10.93
N SER A 263 4.98 33.65 12.11
CA SER A 263 5.42 34.33 13.35
C SER A 263 6.94 34.37 13.52
N SER A 264 7.63 33.37 12.97
CA SER A 264 9.05 33.08 13.13
C SER A 264 9.45 31.94 12.20
N PHE A 265 10.73 31.91 11.82
CA PHE A 265 11.32 30.85 11.01
C PHE A 265 12.74 30.54 11.47
N ILE A 266 13.22 29.34 11.16
CA ILE A 266 14.58 28.87 11.37
C ILE A 266 15.00 28.04 10.18
N LEU A 267 16.15 28.39 9.61
CA LEU A 267 16.83 27.60 8.60
C LEU A 267 17.83 26.69 9.30
N SER A 268 17.72 25.38 9.10
CA SER A 268 18.63 24.40 9.70
C SER A 268 19.30 23.53 8.63
N PRO A 269 20.50 23.92 8.15
CA PRO A 269 21.24 23.17 7.13
C PRO A 269 21.52 21.73 7.56
N ARG A 270 21.89 21.53 8.83
CA ARG A 270 22.19 20.20 9.38
C ARG A 270 21.00 19.24 9.34
N HIS A 271 19.79 19.78 9.50
CA HIS A 271 18.55 19.00 9.44
C HIS A 271 17.91 19.02 8.05
N GLN A 272 18.48 19.76 7.09
CA GLN A 272 17.96 19.93 5.73
C GLN A 272 16.52 20.47 5.68
N PHE A 273 16.13 21.32 6.65
CA PHE A 273 14.80 21.94 6.69
C PHE A 273 14.83 23.46 6.88
N LEU A 274 13.91 24.14 6.19
CA LEU A 274 13.35 25.41 6.60
C LEU A 274 12.11 25.16 7.46
N SER A 275 12.15 25.61 8.71
CA SER A 275 11.05 25.42 9.67
C SER A 275 10.42 26.75 10.04
N TYR A 276 9.09 26.85 10.05
CA TYR A 276 8.40 28.09 10.38
C TYR A 276 7.05 27.83 11.06
N VAL A 277 6.58 28.82 11.82
CA VAL A 277 5.28 28.76 12.53
C VAL A 277 4.27 29.69 11.88
N THR A 278 3.10 29.17 11.54
CA THR A 278 2.01 29.95 10.92
C THR A 278 1.16 30.70 11.97
N LEU A 279 0.64 31.87 11.60
CA LEU A 279 -0.20 32.77 12.42
C LEU A 279 -1.71 32.66 12.12
N SER A 280 -2.11 31.68 11.31
CA SER A 280 -3.50 31.49 10.89
C SER A 280 -4.41 31.03 12.05
N SER A 281 -5.72 30.83 11.76
CA SER A 281 -6.68 30.29 12.74
C SER A 281 -6.28 28.92 13.29
N ARG A 282 -5.47 28.16 12.54
CA ARG A 282 -4.83 26.92 12.96
C ARG A 282 -3.31 27.07 12.87
N SER A 283 -2.70 27.68 13.88
CA SER A 283 -1.25 27.79 13.95
C SER A 283 -0.57 26.42 13.94
N GLN A 284 0.40 26.29 13.04
CA GLN A 284 1.13 25.05 12.79
C GLN A 284 2.62 25.34 12.65
N LEU A 285 3.45 24.45 13.18
CA LEU A 285 4.87 24.35 12.88
C LEU A 285 5.05 23.47 11.64
N ARG A 286 5.57 24.07 10.57
CA ARG A 286 5.78 23.47 9.25
C ARG A 286 7.27 23.27 8.99
N PHE A 287 7.58 22.27 8.17
CA PHE A 287 8.92 21.86 7.78
C PHE A 287 8.96 21.71 6.25
N LEU A 288 9.83 22.46 5.59
CA LEU A 288 10.05 22.40 4.15
C LEU A 288 11.49 21.91 3.89
N PRO A 289 11.69 20.79 3.16
CA PRO A 289 13.02 20.32 2.81
C PRO A 289 13.77 21.35 1.97
N LEU A 290 15.07 21.54 2.21
CA LEU A 290 15.87 22.54 1.48
C LEU A 290 16.00 22.21 -0.01
N SER A 291 16.11 20.93 -0.36
CA SER A 291 16.16 20.44 -1.75
C SER A 291 14.91 20.81 -2.55
N GLU A 292 13.79 20.98 -1.87
CA GLU A 292 12.46 21.19 -2.42
C GLU A 292 12.10 22.68 -2.54
N LEU A 293 12.82 23.58 -1.87
CA LEU A 293 12.56 25.02 -1.93
C LEU A 293 12.73 25.60 -3.35
N LYS A 294 13.57 24.98 -4.18
CA LYS A 294 13.83 25.41 -5.56
C LYS A 294 12.70 25.08 -6.53
N SER A 295 11.89 24.06 -6.26
CA SER A 295 10.77 23.65 -7.10
C SER A 295 9.42 24.17 -6.59
N PHE A 296 9.41 24.96 -5.49
CA PHE A 296 8.20 25.52 -4.93
C PHE A 296 7.56 26.55 -5.85
N ASP A 297 6.35 26.28 -6.35
CA ASP A 297 5.56 27.21 -7.16
C ASP A 297 4.52 27.95 -6.28
N PRO A 298 4.67 29.27 -6.08
CA PRO A 298 3.73 30.07 -5.28
C PRO A 298 2.36 30.30 -5.95
N LEU A 299 2.19 29.94 -7.23
CA LEU A 299 0.91 30.07 -7.96
C LEU A 299 0.00 28.85 -7.78
N MET A 300 0.56 27.71 -7.35
CA MET A 300 -0.23 26.52 -7.00
C MET A 300 -0.94 26.76 -5.66
N GLY A 301 -2.26 26.50 -5.61
CA GLY A 301 -3.06 26.65 -4.38
C GLY A 301 -2.51 25.79 -3.24
N SER A 302 -2.83 26.12 -1.98
CA SER A 302 -2.37 25.35 -0.81
C SER A 302 -2.73 23.86 -0.84
N ASP A 303 -3.77 23.52 -1.61
CA ASP A 303 -4.34 22.17 -1.74
C ASP A 303 -3.74 21.41 -2.94
N GLU A 304 -3.10 22.12 -3.90
CA GLU A 304 -2.44 21.56 -5.09
C GLU A 304 -0.91 21.50 -4.93
N ASN A 305 -0.37 22.26 -3.98
CA ASN A 305 1.05 22.23 -3.63
C ASN A 305 1.37 20.98 -2.79
N HIS A 306 1.60 19.84 -3.43
CA HIS A 306 2.14 18.62 -2.80
C HIS A 306 3.46 18.87 -2.03
N MET A 307 4.17 19.96 -2.36
CA MET A 307 5.34 20.48 -1.65
C MET A 307 5.05 20.93 -0.20
N LEU A 308 3.78 21.25 0.10
CA LEU A 308 3.28 21.53 1.45
C LEU A 308 2.83 20.24 2.18
N GLU A 309 2.74 19.11 1.48
CA GLU A 309 2.57 17.74 2.01
C GLU A 309 3.92 17.09 2.36
N GLY A 310 4.83 17.87 2.93
CA GLY A 310 6.00 17.30 3.60
C GLY A 310 5.59 16.46 4.82
N TYR A 311 6.50 16.38 5.80
CA TYR A 311 6.14 15.78 7.09
C TYR A 311 4.97 16.50 7.75
N GLU A 312 4.03 15.73 8.30
CA GLU A 312 2.78 16.26 8.88
C GLU A 312 3.02 17.49 9.77
N PRO A 313 2.34 18.62 9.49
CA PRO A 313 2.52 19.83 10.26
C PRO A 313 2.04 19.63 11.69
N ARG A 314 2.81 20.15 12.66
CA ARG A 314 2.47 20.03 14.08
C ARG A 314 1.64 21.23 14.53
N SER A 315 0.43 21.00 15.03
CA SER A 315 -0.37 22.09 15.63
C SER A 315 0.33 22.70 16.84
N VAL A 316 0.32 24.03 16.92
CA VAL A 316 0.88 24.81 18.03
C VAL A 316 -0.13 25.89 18.46
N GLU A 317 0.02 26.42 19.67
CA GLU A 317 -0.86 27.49 20.14
C GLU A 317 -0.72 28.75 19.27
N ARG A 318 -1.83 29.46 19.06
CA ARG A 318 -1.85 30.68 18.25
C ARG A 318 -0.93 31.75 18.84
N GLY A 319 0.04 32.21 18.06
CA GLY A 319 1.04 33.19 18.48
C GLY A 319 2.32 32.58 19.05
N SER A 320 2.47 31.26 18.98
CA SER A 320 3.73 30.59 19.32
C SER A 320 4.86 31.03 18.38
N ARG A 321 6.08 31.03 18.88
CA ARG A 321 7.29 31.40 18.12
C ARG A 321 8.34 30.30 18.24
N LEU A 322 8.94 29.94 17.12
CA LEU A 322 10.07 29.01 17.06
C LEU A 322 11.34 29.75 17.52
N VAL A 323 12.00 29.22 18.56
CA VAL A 323 13.18 29.84 19.19
C VAL A 323 14.46 29.24 18.62
N CYS A 324 14.59 27.91 18.65
CA CYS A 324 15.72 27.19 18.06
C CYS A 324 15.34 25.74 17.72
N ILE A 325 16.11 25.13 16.83
CA ILE A 325 16.14 23.66 16.65
C ILE A 325 17.51 23.20 17.13
N LEU A 326 17.53 22.20 18.01
CA LEU A 326 18.79 21.71 18.56
C LEU A 326 19.60 20.99 17.48
N PRO A 327 20.91 21.23 17.33
CA PRO A 327 21.69 20.67 16.23
C PRO A 327 21.97 19.16 16.37
N ASN A 328 22.16 18.69 17.61
CA ASN A 328 22.52 17.31 17.93
C ASN A 328 21.32 16.45 18.35
N SER A 329 20.10 17.01 18.40
CA SER A 329 18.89 16.28 18.79
C SER A 329 17.68 16.67 17.94
N PRO A 330 16.72 15.77 17.70
CA PRO A 330 15.52 16.05 16.91
C PRO A 330 14.47 16.83 17.72
N THR A 331 14.87 17.95 18.33
CA THR A 331 14.03 18.75 19.24
C THR A 331 13.91 20.18 18.74
N ALA A 332 12.67 20.63 18.55
CA ALA A 332 12.37 22.03 18.25
C ALA A 332 11.88 22.72 19.54
N ILE A 333 12.40 23.91 19.81
CA ILE A 333 12.07 24.67 21.01
C ILE A 333 11.16 25.82 20.60
N VAL A 334 9.95 25.83 21.18
CA VAL A 334 8.88 26.78 20.85
C VAL A 334 8.55 27.59 22.09
N GLN A 335 8.46 28.90 21.94
CA GLN A 335 7.93 29.80 22.95
C GLN A 335 6.44 30.00 22.73
N LEU A 336 5.63 29.67 23.74
CA LEU A 336 4.19 29.91 23.75
C LEU A 336 3.89 31.42 23.90
N PRO A 337 2.69 31.89 23.51
CA PRO A 337 2.29 33.30 23.63
C PRO A 337 2.37 33.85 25.06
N ARG A 338 2.26 32.96 26.05
CA ARG A 338 2.32 33.28 27.48
C ARG A 338 3.75 33.46 28.00
N GLY A 339 4.76 33.23 27.16
CA GLY A 339 6.18 33.35 27.49
C GLY A 339 6.88 32.03 27.84
N ASN A 340 6.13 30.97 28.16
CA ASN A 340 6.66 29.63 28.45
C ASN A 340 7.40 29.03 27.25
N ILE A 341 8.41 28.21 27.50
CA ILE A 341 9.15 27.48 26.46
C ILE A 341 8.81 25.98 26.55
N GLU A 342 8.61 25.36 25.40
CA GLU A 342 8.35 23.92 25.26
C GLU A 342 9.31 23.29 24.24
N GLY A 343 9.94 22.18 24.62
CA GLY A 343 10.68 21.32 23.70
C GLY A 343 9.75 20.29 23.08
N VAL A 344 9.51 20.38 21.78
CA VAL A 344 8.69 19.44 21.01
C VAL A 344 9.55 18.55 20.13
N TYR A 345 9.03 17.36 19.82
CA TYR A 345 9.66 16.37 18.93
C TYR A 345 8.78 16.14 17.69
N PRO A 346 8.84 17.04 16.68
CA PRO A 346 8.10 16.89 15.43
C PRO A 346 8.59 15.66 14.66
N ARG A 347 7.67 14.96 13.99
CA ARG A 347 8.03 13.77 13.18
C ARG A 347 9.00 14.10 12.05
N ALA A 348 8.93 15.32 11.52
CA ALA A 348 9.88 15.85 10.54
C ALA A 348 11.35 15.82 11.01
N LEU A 349 11.61 15.98 12.30
CA LEU A 349 12.97 15.91 12.85
C LEU A 349 13.31 14.51 13.36
N VAL A 350 12.33 13.83 13.97
CA VAL A 350 12.54 12.50 14.57
C VAL A 350 12.79 11.43 13.51
N LEU A 351 12.05 11.45 12.39
CA LEU A 351 12.17 10.41 11.36
C LEU A 351 13.53 10.45 10.67
N PRO A 352 14.00 11.59 10.12
CA PRO A 352 15.32 11.62 9.48
C PRO A 352 16.47 11.35 10.45
N PHE A 353 16.35 11.80 11.72
CA PHE A 353 17.30 11.45 12.76
C PHE A 353 17.35 9.93 12.99
N ALA A 354 16.19 9.28 13.16
CA ALA A 354 16.12 7.83 13.33
C ALA A 354 16.67 7.08 12.10
N MET A 355 16.29 7.49 10.89
CA MET A 355 16.74 6.87 9.65
C MET A 355 18.27 7.02 9.44
N SER A 356 18.85 8.19 9.76
CA SER A 356 20.30 8.40 9.75
C SER A 356 21.00 7.47 10.76
N THR A 357 20.48 7.37 11.99
CA THR A 357 21.08 6.48 13.00
C THR A 357 20.98 5.00 12.65
N ILE A 358 19.92 4.59 11.93
CA ILE A 358 19.76 3.22 11.41
C ILE A 358 20.80 2.96 10.33
N LYS A 359 21.01 3.92 9.43
CA LYS A 359 22.02 3.84 8.36
C LYS A 359 23.44 3.73 8.93
N ASP A 360 23.73 4.46 10.01
CA ASP A 360 25.01 4.39 10.74
C ASP A 360 25.16 3.09 11.57
N SER A 361 24.25 2.12 11.46
CA SER A 361 24.20 0.89 12.26
C SER A 361 24.15 1.10 13.78
N ASN A 362 23.72 2.28 14.24
CA ASN A 362 23.55 2.61 15.66
C ASN A 362 22.12 2.34 16.12
N TYR A 363 21.77 1.06 16.18
CA TYR A 363 20.45 0.58 16.56
C TYR A 363 20.07 0.92 18.00
N ALA A 364 21.03 1.03 18.95
CA ALA A 364 20.72 1.40 20.33
C ALA A 364 20.06 2.78 20.43
N VAL A 365 20.64 3.79 19.76
CA VAL A 365 20.12 5.16 19.76
C VAL A 365 18.82 5.25 18.97
N ALA A 366 18.79 4.62 17.79
CA ALA A 366 17.58 4.55 16.96
C ALA A 366 16.41 3.91 17.71
N PHE A 367 16.64 2.77 18.37
CA PHE A 367 15.59 2.05 19.10
C PHE A 367 15.04 2.88 20.27
N ASP A 368 15.87 3.57 21.05
CA ASP A 368 15.38 4.37 22.18
C ASP A 368 14.57 5.58 21.71
N ILE A 369 14.99 6.30 20.66
CA ILE A 369 14.22 7.43 20.14
C ILE A 369 12.90 6.96 19.52
N MET A 370 12.92 5.86 18.77
CA MET A 370 11.71 5.28 18.17
C MET A 370 10.73 4.82 19.25
N ARG A 371 11.21 4.17 20.31
CA ARG A 371 10.38 3.75 21.45
C ARG A 371 9.75 4.93 22.19
N ARG A 372 10.55 5.97 22.50
CA ARG A 372 10.05 7.16 23.23
C ARG A 372 9.03 7.95 22.40
N GLN A 373 9.29 8.10 21.10
CA GLN A 373 8.43 8.88 20.20
C GLN A 373 7.35 8.04 19.51
N LYS A 374 7.25 6.75 19.84
CA LYS A 374 6.29 5.78 19.26
C LYS A 374 6.36 5.71 17.73
N VAL A 375 7.58 5.67 17.19
CA VAL A 375 7.85 5.38 15.78
C VAL A 375 7.77 3.87 15.58
N ASP A 376 7.25 3.43 14.44
CA ASP A 376 7.15 2.02 14.09
C ASP A 376 8.54 1.38 13.94
N PHE A 377 8.79 0.29 14.66
CA PHE A 377 10.08 -0.39 14.63
C PHE A 377 10.35 -1.14 13.32
N ASN A 378 9.33 -1.39 12.50
CA ASN A 378 9.53 -1.98 11.16
C ASN A 378 10.46 -1.11 10.30
N LEU A 379 10.63 0.19 10.62
CA LEU A 379 11.58 1.07 9.92
C LEU A 379 13.03 0.56 10.00
N ILE A 380 13.41 -0.14 11.07
CA ILE A 380 14.75 -0.71 11.25
C ILE A 380 15.03 -1.77 10.18
N VAL A 381 13.99 -2.50 9.76
CA VAL A 381 14.07 -3.56 8.74
C VAL A 381 13.86 -2.99 7.35
N ASP A 382 12.80 -2.20 7.18
CA ASP A 382 12.29 -1.78 5.88
C ASP A 382 13.18 -0.72 5.20
N MET A 383 14.03 -0.03 5.96
CA MET A 383 15.01 0.91 5.41
C MET A 383 16.03 0.20 4.51
N ASP A 384 16.57 -0.93 4.92
CA ASP A 384 17.51 -1.70 4.11
C ASP A 384 17.42 -3.19 4.50
N PRO A 385 16.45 -3.92 3.91
CA PRO A 385 16.22 -5.31 4.29
C PRO A 385 17.44 -6.21 4.05
N ALA A 386 18.21 -5.96 2.98
CA ALA A 386 19.38 -6.77 2.63
C ALA A 386 20.50 -6.61 3.67
N HIS A 387 20.86 -5.35 3.99
CA HIS A 387 21.86 -5.07 5.02
C HIS A 387 21.40 -5.50 6.41
N PHE A 388 20.12 -5.33 6.73
CA PHE A 388 19.58 -5.75 8.01
C PHE A 388 19.68 -7.27 8.20
N MET A 389 19.37 -8.05 7.17
CA MET A 389 19.42 -9.52 7.23
C MET A 389 20.84 -10.08 7.29
N SER A 390 21.81 -9.43 6.64
CA SER A 390 23.21 -9.84 6.66
C SER A 390 23.86 -9.53 8.02
N GLU A 391 23.95 -8.25 8.39
CA GLU A 391 24.71 -7.75 9.54
C GLU A 391 23.83 -7.06 10.60
N GLY A 392 22.74 -6.41 10.19
CA GLY A 392 21.93 -5.59 11.09
C GLY A 392 21.28 -6.37 12.25
N VAL A 393 20.86 -7.61 12.04
CA VAL A 393 20.30 -8.46 13.13
C VAL A 393 21.34 -8.72 14.23
N VAL A 394 22.60 -8.97 13.86
CA VAL A 394 23.67 -9.23 14.83
C VAL A 394 23.95 -7.96 15.64
N ASN A 395 24.09 -6.83 14.95
CA ASN A 395 24.32 -5.53 15.58
C ASN A 395 23.16 -5.10 16.49
N LEU A 396 21.91 -5.38 16.08
CA LEU A 396 20.72 -5.08 16.89
C LEU A 396 20.72 -5.87 18.21
N ILE A 397 21.02 -7.17 18.17
CA ILE A 397 21.02 -8.04 19.36
C ILE A 397 22.16 -7.66 20.32
N ASP A 398 23.36 -7.34 19.81
CA ASP A 398 24.49 -6.93 20.64
C ASP A 398 24.26 -5.57 21.33
N GLN A 399 23.70 -4.61 20.59
CA GLN A 399 23.44 -3.26 21.08
C GLN A 399 22.22 -3.20 22.02
N VAL A 400 21.13 -3.93 21.73
CA VAL A 400 19.87 -3.90 22.50
C VAL A 400 19.83 -5.04 23.53
N LYS A 401 20.55 -4.84 24.65
CA LYS A 401 20.72 -5.85 25.71
C LYS A 401 19.45 -6.19 26.51
N LYS A 402 18.39 -5.39 26.42
CA LYS A 402 17.16 -5.62 27.20
C LYS A 402 16.24 -6.60 26.47
N ILE A 403 15.96 -7.74 27.10
CA ILE A 403 15.05 -8.77 26.58
C ILE A 403 13.68 -8.20 26.20
N ASP A 404 13.11 -7.35 27.07
CA ASP A 404 11.80 -6.73 26.83
C ASP A 404 11.78 -5.87 25.56
N HIS A 405 12.91 -5.23 25.22
CA HIS A 405 13.02 -4.43 24.01
C HIS A 405 13.08 -5.31 22.76
N LEU A 406 13.78 -6.44 22.82
CA LEU A 406 13.80 -7.42 21.73
C LEU A 406 12.41 -8.05 21.52
N ASN A 407 11.73 -8.41 22.61
CA ASN A 407 10.34 -8.89 22.54
C ASN A 407 9.39 -7.85 21.95
N LEU A 408 9.55 -6.58 22.36
CA LEU A 408 8.78 -5.47 21.80
C LEU A 408 9.02 -5.33 20.29
N PHE A 409 10.28 -5.39 19.85
CA PHE A 409 10.66 -5.38 18.43
C PHE A 409 9.95 -6.51 17.67
N ILE A 410 10.14 -7.76 18.08
CA ILE A 410 9.58 -8.94 17.42
C ILE A 410 8.05 -8.86 17.37
N SER A 411 7.40 -8.47 18.46
CA SER A 411 5.94 -8.34 18.53
C SER A 411 5.39 -7.30 17.55
N SER A 412 6.16 -6.25 17.25
CA SER A 412 5.78 -5.15 16.37
C SER A 412 5.96 -5.44 14.87
N LEU A 413 6.65 -6.52 14.50
CA LEU A 413 6.87 -6.87 13.09
C LEU A 413 5.56 -7.12 12.34
N PHE A 414 5.52 -6.70 11.07
CA PHE A 414 4.36 -6.81 10.18
C PHE A 414 4.79 -7.10 8.73
N ASP A 415 4.04 -7.93 8.00
CA ASP A 415 4.29 -8.25 6.59
C ASP A 415 3.86 -7.09 5.68
N GLY A 416 4.81 -6.20 5.37
CA GLY A 416 4.63 -5.07 4.48
C GLY A 416 5.71 -4.02 4.67
N ASP A 417 5.97 -3.22 3.64
CA ASP A 417 6.95 -2.16 3.65
C ASP A 417 6.32 -0.86 4.15
N ILE A 418 6.72 -0.37 5.33
CA ILE A 418 6.19 0.89 5.87
C ILE A 418 6.75 2.12 5.17
N THR A 419 7.85 2.01 4.43
CA THR A 419 8.51 3.15 3.78
C THR A 419 7.70 3.68 2.59
N GLN A 420 6.87 2.83 1.97
CA GLN A 420 6.06 3.20 0.81
C GLN A 420 4.84 4.06 1.19
N TRP A 421 4.17 3.74 2.30
CA TRP A 421 2.87 4.34 2.64
C TRP A 421 2.84 5.10 3.97
N LYS A 422 3.73 4.80 4.93
CA LYS A 422 3.70 5.39 6.28
C LYS A 422 4.82 6.40 6.50
N TYR A 423 6.06 6.00 6.23
CA TYR A 423 7.26 6.81 6.48
C TYR A 423 8.11 6.88 5.22
N ARG A 424 7.77 7.77 4.29
CA ARG A 424 8.58 8.00 3.09
C ARG A 424 9.99 8.43 3.47
N VAL A 425 10.97 7.78 2.85
CA VAL A 425 12.40 8.08 3.04
C VAL A 425 12.76 9.28 2.16
N PRO A 426 13.33 10.35 2.74
CA PRO A 426 13.78 11.49 1.94
C PRO A 426 14.88 11.14 0.94
N THR A 427 14.85 11.75 -0.24
CA THR A 427 15.81 11.54 -1.33
C THR A 427 17.25 11.84 -0.92
N TRP A 428 17.47 12.90 -0.14
CA TRP A 428 18.80 13.28 0.36
C TRP A 428 19.41 12.25 1.32
N LEU A 429 18.60 11.37 1.93
CA LEU A 429 19.10 10.29 2.77
C LEU A 429 19.45 9.04 1.95
N LEU A 430 18.75 8.84 0.83
CA LEU A 430 19.02 7.78 -0.15
C LEU A 430 20.32 8.05 -0.92
N GLN A 431 20.59 9.29 -1.33
CA GLN A 431 21.78 9.64 -2.12
C GLN A 431 23.13 9.50 -1.38
N GLN A 432 23.13 9.43 -0.05
CA GLN A 432 24.38 9.29 0.72
C GLN A 432 24.96 7.86 0.72
N THR A 433 24.44 6.91 -0.08
CA THR A 433 24.99 5.55 -0.19
C THR A 433 25.94 5.34 -1.36
N THR A 434 26.05 6.29 -2.29
CA THR A 434 26.91 6.17 -3.47
C THR A 434 28.19 6.97 -3.30
N SER A 435 29.25 6.32 -2.84
CA SER A 435 30.60 6.73 -3.24
C SER A 435 30.80 6.31 -4.70
N SER A 436 31.02 7.30 -5.57
CA SER A 436 31.21 7.24 -7.04
C SER A 436 29.98 6.89 -7.91
N PRO A 437 29.60 7.74 -8.88
CA PRO A 437 28.64 7.40 -9.93
C PRO A 437 29.39 6.69 -11.07
N THR A 438 29.32 5.36 -11.11
CA THR A 438 29.53 4.60 -12.35
C THR A 438 28.16 4.16 -12.85
N GLU A 439 27.79 4.62 -14.04
CA GLU A 439 26.46 4.51 -14.68
C GLU A 439 25.98 3.06 -14.95
N GLU A 440 26.65 2.04 -14.41
CA GLU A 440 26.32 0.62 -14.64
C GLU A 440 25.76 -0.10 -13.39
N ASP A 441 25.87 0.49 -12.17
CA ASP A 441 25.51 -0.20 -10.91
C ASP A 441 24.20 0.27 -10.24
N ASP A 442 23.61 1.39 -10.67
CA ASP A 442 22.36 1.92 -10.06
C ASP A 442 21.15 0.99 -10.28
N ASP A 443 21.19 0.15 -11.32
CA ASP A 443 20.18 -0.87 -11.56
C ASP A 443 20.27 -2.05 -10.57
N GLU A 444 21.41 -2.32 -9.92
CA GLU A 444 21.57 -3.49 -9.02
C GLU A 444 20.99 -3.26 -7.60
N ILE A 445 21.17 -2.10 -6.99
CA ILE A 445 20.70 -1.82 -5.61
C ILE A 445 19.18 -1.56 -5.58
N ALA A 446 18.66 -0.86 -6.59
CA ALA A 446 17.22 -0.72 -6.79
C ALA A 446 16.57 -2.08 -7.12
N THR A 447 17.27 -2.97 -7.84
CA THR A 447 16.77 -4.34 -8.06
C THR A 447 16.87 -5.24 -6.84
N GLU A 448 17.78 -5.05 -5.89
CA GLU A 448 17.82 -5.87 -4.65
C GLU A 448 16.69 -5.54 -3.66
N ARG A 449 16.36 -4.25 -3.45
CA ARG A 449 15.16 -3.88 -2.68
C ARG A 449 13.87 -4.36 -3.35
N ALA A 450 13.80 -4.32 -4.69
CA ALA A 450 12.67 -4.84 -5.45
C ALA A 450 12.58 -6.38 -5.44
N LYS A 451 13.66 -7.10 -5.09
CA LYS A 451 13.69 -8.56 -4.95
C LYS A 451 13.30 -9.06 -3.55
N PHE A 452 13.25 -8.20 -2.53
CA PHE A 452 12.89 -8.62 -1.19
C PHE A 452 11.37 -8.86 -1.07
N ASP A 453 10.98 -10.10 -0.78
CA ASP A 453 9.58 -10.46 -0.60
C ASP A 453 9.05 -10.02 0.78
N PHE A 454 8.38 -8.87 0.80
CA PHE A 454 7.77 -8.32 2.01
C PHE A 454 6.59 -9.16 2.56
N THR A 455 6.03 -10.11 1.79
CA THR A 455 4.93 -10.97 2.26
C THR A 455 5.40 -12.04 3.26
N THR A 456 6.69 -12.41 3.19
CA THR A 456 7.32 -13.38 4.09
C THR A 456 8.33 -12.73 5.05
N LYS A 457 8.39 -11.38 5.10
CA LYS A 457 9.32 -10.60 5.92
C LYS A 457 9.34 -11.04 7.37
N VAL A 458 8.18 -11.19 8.01
CA VAL A 458 8.11 -11.56 9.43
C VAL A 458 8.79 -12.91 9.65
N ASN A 459 8.53 -13.89 8.79
CA ASN A 459 9.12 -15.23 8.91
C ASN A 459 10.64 -15.21 8.69
N GLN A 460 11.12 -14.45 7.70
CA GLN A 460 12.55 -14.33 7.42
C GLN A 460 13.30 -13.68 8.59
N VAL A 461 12.80 -12.54 9.09
CA VAL A 461 13.41 -11.83 10.23
C VAL A 461 13.36 -12.67 11.50
N CYS A 462 12.23 -13.31 11.80
CA CYS A 462 12.08 -14.18 12.97
C CYS A 462 13.06 -15.36 12.93
N THR A 463 13.21 -16.01 11.77
CA THR A 463 14.18 -17.10 11.57
C THR A 463 15.62 -16.61 11.79
N ARG A 464 16.01 -15.50 11.13
CA ARG A 464 17.36 -14.95 11.25
C ARG A 464 17.70 -14.51 12.68
N MET A 465 16.77 -13.84 13.37
CA MET A 465 16.95 -13.46 14.78
C MET A 465 17.11 -14.67 15.68
N ARG A 466 16.33 -15.73 15.45
CA ARG A 466 16.41 -16.98 16.20
C ARG A 466 17.76 -17.67 16.03
N ASP A 467 18.24 -17.76 14.79
CA ASP A 467 19.53 -18.37 14.49
C ASP A 467 20.68 -17.63 15.19
N VAL A 468 20.67 -16.29 15.15
CA VAL A 468 21.70 -15.46 15.80
C VAL A 468 21.64 -15.61 17.33
N MET A 469 20.45 -15.64 17.93
CA MET A 469 20.29 -15.84 19.37
C MET A 469 20.78 -17.23 19.81
N GLN A 470 20.45 -18.29 19.06
CA GLN A 470 20.91 -19.65 19.35
C GLN A 470 22.42 -19.82 19.15
N GLN A 471 22.99 -19.18 18.13
CA GLN A 471 24.45 -19.15 17.93
C GLN A 471 25.16 -18.39 19.05
N ALA A 472 24.60 -17.28 19.54
CA ALA A 472 25.15 -16.56 20.68
C ALA A 472 25.14 -17.41 21.96
N GLU A 473 24.08 -18.18 22.21
CA GLU A 473 24.03 -19.12 23.34
C GLU A 473 25.00 -20.30 23.16
N SER A 474 25.17 -20.82 21.94
CA SER A 474 26.07 -21.94 21.64
C SER A 474 27.56 -21.58 21.74
N ASN A 475 27.90 -20.30 21.50
CA ASN A 475 29.27 -19.80 21.54
C ASN A 475 29.72 -19.33 22.94
N ASP A 476 28.96 -19.62 24.01
CA ASP A 476 29.20 -19.22 25.40
C ASP A 476 29.37 -17.69 25.62
N THR A 477 28.96 -16.85 24.65
CA THR A 477 29.04 -15.38 24.79
C THR A 477 27.97 -14.84 25.76
N VAL A 478 26.88 -15.58 25.93
CA VAL A 478 25.74 -15.26 26.78
C VAL A 478 25.34 -16.51 27.58
N LEU A 479 24.82 -16.31 28.80
CA LEU A 479 24.32 -17.41 29.64
C LEU A 479 23.26 -18.23 28.88
N ASP A 480 23.43 -19.56 28.90
CA ASP A 480 22.48 -20.50 28.31
C ASP A 480 21.03 -20.18 28.75
N GLY A 481 20.12 -20.07 27.79
CA GLY A 481 18.69 -19.78 27.93
C GLY A 481 18.35 -18.34 28.29
N HIS A 482 19.26 -17.38 28.11
CA HIS A 482 18.98 -15.96 28.26
C HIS A 482 17.97 -15.48 27.21
N PHE A 483 18.06 -15.96 25.97
CA PHE A 483 17.19 -15.57 24.85
C PHE A 483 15.95 -16.45 24.71
N LEU A 484 15.64 -17.30 25.70
CA LEU A 484 14.47 -18.18 25.68
C LEU A 484 13.17 -17.43 25.36
N LEU A 485 12.89 -16.29 26.02
CA LEU A 485 11.64 -15.55 25.77
C LEU A 485 11.59 -14.92 24.36
N PRO A 486 12.63 -14.21 23.88
CA PRO A 486 12.70 -13.75 22.49
C PRO A 486 12.57 -14.87 21.45
N ILE A 487 13.20 -16.02 21.67
CA ILE A 487 13.08 -17.18 20.78
C ILE A 487 11.62 -17.64 20.70
N LEU A 488 10.92 -17.75 21.85
CA LEU A 488 9.49 -18.07 21.88
C LEU A 488 8.65 -17.00 21.15
N SER A 489 9.02 -15.72 21.28
CA SER A 489 8.38 -14.63 20.54
C SER A 489 8.51 -14.80 19.03
N THR A 490 9.68 -15.20 18.53
CA THR A 490 9.87 -15.45 17.09
C THR A 490 8.95 -16.58 16.59
N MET A 491 8.89 -17.70 17.32
CA MET A 491 8.06 -18.86 16.95
C MET A 491 6.56 -18.56 16.99
N ALA A 492 6.11 -17.76 17.97
CA ALA A 492 4.71 -17.37 18.10
C ALA A 492 4.28 -16.33 17.06
N LYS A 493 5.21 -15.47 16.61
CA LYS A 493 4.91 -14.36 15.70
C LYS A 493 4.85 -14.77 14.22
N GLU A 494 5.51 -15.88 13.86
CA GLU A 494 5.51 -16.43 12.52
C GLU A 494 4.11 -16.80 12.00
N ARG A 495 3.99 -16.88 10.67
CA ARG A 495 2.74 -17.21 9.98
C ARG A 495 2.96 -18.39 9.03
N PRO A 496 2.38 -19.58 9.30
CA PRO A 496 1.61 -19.94 10.51
C PRO A 496 2.48 -20.02 11.78
N PRO A 497 1.90 -19.84 12.98
CA PRO A 497 2.66 -19.82 14.24
C PRO A 497 3.22 -21.21 14.59
N GLN A 498 4.52 -21.27 14.92
CA GLN A 498 5.25 -22.52 15.22
C GLN A 498 5.10 -22.95 16.69
N LEU A 499 3.86 -23.07 17.16
CA LEU A 499 3.56 -23.38 18.57
C LEU A 499 4.05 -24.78 19.00
N GLU A 500 4.08 -25.74 18.07
CA GLU A 500 4.58 -27.10 18.33
C GLU A 500 6.07 -27.07 18.70
N GLN A 501 6.88 -26.32 17.95
CA GLN A 501 8.31 -26.16 18.21
C GLN A 501 8.56 -25.34 19.48
N ALA A 502 7.78 -24.29 19.72
CA ALA A 502 7.88 -23.47 20.92
C ALA A 502 7.64 -24.28 22.21
N LEU A 503 6.61 -25.14 22.22
CA LEU A 503 6.32 -26.00 23.36
C LEU A 503 7.38 -27.09 23.54
N ALA A 504 7.87 -27.69 22.46
CA ALA A 504 8.97 -28.66 22.51
C ALA A 504 10.25 -28.03 23.09
N LEU A 505 10.58 -26.80 22.71
CA LEU A 505 11.74 -26.07 23.21
C LEU A 505 11.61 -25.73 24.72
N ILE A 506 10.41 -25.44 25.20
CA ILE A 506 10.15 -25.28 26.64
C ILE A 506 10.36 -26.61 27.38
N GLU A 507 9.87 -27.71 26.81
CA GLU A 507 10.04 -29.05 27.38
C GLU A 507 11.52 -29.45 27.44
N GLU A 508 12.26 -29.29 26.35
CA GLU A 508 13.70 -29.57 26.29
C GLU A 508 14.48 -28.74 27.33
N ASN A 509 14.24 -27.44 27.39
CA ASN A 509 14.86 -26.57 28.40
C ASN A 509 14.52 -26.97 29.83
N ALA A 510 13.28 -27.44 30.06
CA ALA A 510 12.83 -27.91 31.37
C ALA A 510 13.50 -29.23 31.77
N VAL A 511 13.74 -30.13 30.81
CA VAL A 511 14.40 -31.43 31.04
C VAL A 511 15.91 -31.26 31.23
N THR A 512 16.59 -30.50 30.36
CA THR A 512 18.05 -30.30 30.42
C THR A 512 18.52 -29.70 31.74
N ARG A 513 17.69 -28.87 32.39
CA ARG A 513 18.01 -28.23 33.68
C ARG A 513 17.39 -28.93 34.89
N TYR A 514 16.72 -30.06 34.69
CA TYR A 514 16.13 -30.82 35.76
C TYR A 514 17.21 -31.51 36.59
N GLN A 515 17.31 -31.17 37.88
CA GLN A 515 18.22 -31.85 38.79
C GLN A 515 17.56 -33.11 39.37
N PRO A 516 18.23 -34.28 39.36
CA PRO A 516 17.71 -35.50 39.96
C PRO A 516 17.65 -35.35 41.48
N GLY A 517 16.51 -34.87 41.97
CA GLY A 517 16.25 -34.51 43.38
C GLY A 517 15.04 -33.59 43.57
N ASP A 518 14.55 -32.95 42.51
CA ASP A 518 13.40 -32.05 42.58
C ASP A 518 12.06 -32.78 42.74
N ARG A 519 11.24 -32.33 43.69
CA ARG A 519 9.91 -32.92 44.00
C ARG A 519 8.84 -32.67 42.93
N LYS A 520 9.03 -31.66 42.06
CA LYS A 520 8.10 -31.29 40.98
C LYS A 520 8.56 -31.91 39.67
N SER A 521 7.63 -32.24 38.76
CA SER A 521 8.01 -32.64 37.39
C SER A 521 8.71 -31.48 36.67
N PRO A 522 9.60 -31.74 35.69
CA PRO A 522 10.37 -30.71 34.98
C PRO A 522 9.47 -29.61 34.39
N LEU A 523 8.34 -30.00 33.81
CA LEU A 523 7.34 -29.10 33.22
C LEU A 523 6.58 -28.24 34.25
N LEU A 524 6.63 -28.59 35.54
CA LEU A 524 6.03 -27.82 36.64
C LEU A 524 7.05 -26.92 37.36
N SER A 525 8.28 -26.83 36.85
CA SER A 525 9.27 -25.85 37.33
C SER A 525 8.76 -24.42 37.10
N ASP A 526 9.16 -23.50 37.98
CA ASP A 526 8.64 -22.13 37.95
C ASP A 526 9.03 -21.43 36.64
N ARG A 527 10.22 -21.72 36.07
CA ARG A 527 10.68 -21.19 34.78
C ARG A 527 9.86 -21.71 33.60
N ALA A 528 9.63 -23.02 33.49
CA ALA A 528 8.81 -23.59 32.41
C ALA A 528 7.39 -23.02 32.45
N GLN A 529 6.85 -22.80 33.66
CA GLN A 529 5.53 -22.25 33.86
C GLN A 529 5.46 -20.76 33.50
N SER A 530 6.49 -19.97 33.83
CA SER A 530 6.60 -18.58 33.36
C SER A 530 6.77 -18.50 31.83
N SER A 531 7.50 -19.42 31.20
CA SER A 531 7.64 -19.49 29.74
C SER A 531 6.32 -19.87 29.05
N ILE A 532 5.56 -20.82 29.60
CA ILE A 532 4.22 -21.17 29.11
C ILE A 532 3.26 -19.99 29.28
N GLN A 533 3.30 -19.31 30.43
CA GLN A 533 2.48 -18.12 30.69
C GLN A 533 2.83 -16.99 29.70
N TYR A 534 4.11 -16.80 29.40
CA TYR A 534 4.55 -15.84 28.40
C TYR A 534 4.09 -16.21 26.99
N LEU A 535 4.25 -17.48 26.59
CA LEU A 535 3.79 -17.95 25.30
C LEU A 535 2.26 -17.79 25.15
N ALA A 536 1.51 -18.01 26.23
CA ALA A 536 0.07 -17.81 26.27
C ALA A 536 -0.38 -16.34 26.37
N PHE A 537 0.54 -15.42 26.62
CA PHE A 537 0.30 -13.99 26.39
C PHE A 537 0.39 -13.65 24.89
N LEU A 538 1.21 -14.38 24.13
CA LEU A 538 1.42 -14.16 22.70
C LEU A 538 0.41 -14.91 21.81
N ALA A 539 -0.04 -16.09 22.24
CA ALA A 539 -0.96 -16.95 21.52
C ALA A 539 -2.14 -17.38 22.40
N ASP A 540 -3.30 -17.66 21.77
CA ASP A 540 -4.50 -18.08 22.49
C ASP A 540 -4.29 -19.38 23.29
N TYR A 541 -4.80 -19.41 24.52
CA TYR A 541 -4.71 -20.56 25.42
C TYR A 541 -5.41 -21.79 24.85
N GLU A 542 -6.54 -21.63 24.17
CA GLU A 542 -7.25 -22.76 23.57
C GLU A 542 -6.41 -23.39 22.45
N LEU A 543 -5.81 -22.56 21.61
CA LEU A 543 -4.90 -23.00 20.56
C LEU A 543 -3.68 -23.71 21.15
N LEU A 544 -3.02 -23.14 22.17
CA LEU A 544 -1.88 -23.78 22.84
C LEU A 544 -2.23 -25.13 23.48
N PHE A 545 -3.38 -25.22 24.14
CA PHE A 545 -3.83 -26.48 24.74
C PHE A 545 -4.12 -27.54 23.66
N ASN A 546 -4.78 -27.14 22.58
CA ASN A 546 -5.07 -28.00 21.44
C ASN A 546 -3.78 -28.46 20.73
N THR A 547 -2.79 -27.57 20.58
CA THR A 547 -1.47 -27.93 20.05
C THR A 547 -0.74 -28.90 20.96
N ALA A 548 -0.74 -28.67 22.29
CA ALA A 548 -0.14 -29.59 23.25
C ALA A 548 -0.80 -30.97 23.25
N LEU A 549 -2.13 -31.03 23.08
CA LEU A 549 -2.85 -32.30 22.87
C LEU A 549 -2.43 -32.97 21.55
N GLY A 550 -2.25 -32.19 20.48
CA GLY A 550 -1.82 -32.67 19.17
C GLY A 550 -0.39 -33.23 19.13
N LEU A 551 0.46 -32.87 20.09
CA LEU A 551 1.77 -33.49 20.32
C LEU A 551 1.68 -34.84 21.05
N TYR A 552 0.47 -35.24 21.46
CA TYR A 552 0.20 -36.45 22.24
C TYR A 552 0.91 -36.51 23.61
N ASN A 553 1.49 -35.40 24.06
CA ASN A 553 2.12 -35.27 25.38
C ASN A 553 1.12 -34.68 26.39
N PHE A 554 0.44 -35.58 27.12
CA PHE A 554 -0.60 -35.19 28.08
C PHE A 554 -0.07 -34.47 29.33
N ASP A 555 1.21 -34.61 29.67
CA ASP A 555 1.82 -33.87 30.79
C ASP A 555 2.08 -32.41 30.42
N LEU A 556 2.51 -32.16 29.18
CA LEU A 556 2.61 -30.82 28.61
C LEU A 556 1.23 -30.16 28.48
N ALA A 557 0.22 -30.88 27.97
CA ALA A 557 -1.15 -30.37 27.89
C ALA A 557 -1.70 -29.99 29.29
N LYS A 558 -1.37 -30.78 30.32
CA LYS A 558 -1.70 -30.46 31.72
C LYS A 558 -0.98 -29.20 32.22
N ALA A 559 0.30 -29.02 31.86
CA ALA A 559 1.08 -27.84 32.23
C ALA A 559 0.50 -26.56 31.60
N VAL A 560 0.09 -26.62 30.33
CA VAL A 560 -0.58 -25.51 29.62
C VAL A 560 -1.95 -25.22 30.23
N ALA A 561 -2.76 -26.25 30.48
CA ALA A 561 -4.10 -26.11 31.06
C ALA A 561 -4.11 -25.51 32.47
N ARG A 562 -2.99 -25.60 33.21
CA ARG A 562 -2.87 -25.00 34.55
C ARG A 562 -2.73 -23.48 34.48
N ASN A 563 -2.06 -22.98 33.45
CA ASN A 563 -1.88 -21.55 33.25
C ASN A 563 -3.05 -20.92 32.48
N SER A 564 -3.87 -21.75 31.82
CA SER A 564 -5.12 -21.31 31.20
C SER A 564 -6.23 -21.15 32.24
N GLN A 565 -7.21 -20.30 31.93
CA GLN A 565 -8.43 -20.15 32.74
C GLN A 565 -9.41 -21.34 32.55
N MET A 566 -8.93 -22.50 32.11
CA MET A 566 -9.77 -23.68 31.90
C MET A 566 -10.13 -24.36 33.22
N ASP A 567 -11.38 -24.83 33.33
CA ASP A 567 -11.86 -25.51 34.53
C ASP A 567 -11.13 -26.86 34.71
N PRO A 568 -10.43 -27.10 35.85
CA PRO A 568 -9.84 -28.39 36.19
C PRO A 568 -10.81 -29.56 36.11
N LYS A 569 -12.10 -29.33 36.35
CA LYS A 569 -13.14 -30.37 36.22
C LYS A 569 -13.38 -30.81 34.78
N VAL A 570 -12.96 -30.03 33.79
CA VAL A 570 -13.12 -30.34 32.36
C VAL A 570 -11.88 -31.02 31.81
N TYR A 571 -10.68 -30.44 31.98
CA TYR A 571 -9.48 -30.98 31.35
C TYR A 571 -8.87 -32.18 32.10
N LEU A 572 -8.99 -32.27 33.44
CA LEU A 572 -8.41 -33.41 34.17
C LEU A 572 -9.10 -34.74 33.87
N PRO A 573 -10.45 -34.84 33.81
CA PRO A 573 -11.11 -36.09 33.40
C PRO A 573 -10.81 -36.47 31.95
N LEU A 574 -10.71 -35.48 31.05
CA LEU A 574 -10.34 -35.70 29.65
C LEU A 574 -8.94 -36.34 29.54
N LEU A 575 -7.92 -35.73 30.16
CA LEU A 575 -6.56 -36.26 30.14
C LEU A 575 -6.46 -37.63 30.81
N LYS A 576 -7.24 -37.88 31.87
CA LYS A 576 -7.30 -39.20 32.53
C LYS A 576 -7.90 -40.26 31.62
N ARG A 577 -8.97 -39.93 30.88
CA ARG A 577 -9.59 -40.82 29.89
C ARG A 577 -8.61 -41.13 28.74
N LEU A 578 -7.97 -40.11 28.17
CA LEU A 578 -7.04 -40.29 27.04
C LEU A 578 -5.83 -41.16 27.41
N ARG A 579 -5.32 -41.05 28.65
CA ARG A 579 -4.25 -41.95 29.15
C ARG A 579 -4.70 -43.40 29.35
N GLY A 580 -6.00 -43.64 29.53
CA GLY A 580 -6.55 -44.98 29.74
C GLY A 580 -6.84 -45.74 28.45
N LEU A 581 -6.78 -45.08 27.28
CA LEU A 581 -7.03 -45.69 25.98
C LEU A 581 -5.74 -46.24 25.35
N PRO A 582 -5.82 -47.27 24.48
CA PRO A 582 -4.70 -47.68 23.65
C PRO A 582 -4.18 -46.54 22.78
N GLU A 583 -2.88 -46.52 22.47
CA GLU A 583 -2.21 -45.40 21.81
C GLU A 583 -2.87 -44.98 20.49
N SER A 584 -3.21 -45.92 19.61
CA SER A 584 -3.88 -45.65 18.33
C SER A 584 -5.27 -45.02 18.51
N VAL A 585 -6.04 -45.50 19.50
CA VAL A 585 -7.39 -45.01 19.81
C VAL A 585 -7.34 -43.64 20.51
N ALA A 586 -6.38 -43.44 21.41
CA ALA A 586 -6.16 -42.15 22.07
C ALA A 586 -5.81 -41.07 21.03
N ARG A 587 -4.91 -41.37 20.10
CA ARG A 587 -4.54 -40.45 19.01
C ARG A 587 -5.70 -40.18 18.06
N TYR A 588 -6.53 -41.18 17.75
CA TYR A 588 -7.77 -40.98 16.99
C TYR A 588 -8.74 -40.03 17.69
N GLU A 589 -9.02 -40.23 18.99
CA GLU A 589 -9.95 -39.37 19.74
C GLU A 589 -9.41 -37.93 19.88
N VAL A 590 -8.09 -37.77 20.04
CA VAL A 590 -7.43 -36.46 20.02
C VAL A 590 -7.56 -35.80 18.65
N ASP A 591 -7.18 -36.47 17.58
CA ASP A 591 -7.21 -35.90 16.23
C ASP A 591 -8.64 -35.56 15.78
N LEU A 592 -9.62 -36.38 16.15
CA LEU A 592 -11.03 -36.11 15.93
C LEU A 592 -11.47 -34.82 16.63
N ARG A 593 -11.06 -34.65 17.89
CA ARG A 593 -11.36 -33.44 18.68
C ARG A 593 -10.68 -32.19 18.08
N LEU A 594 -9.48 -32.35 17.54
CA LEU A 594 -8.71 -31.28 16.91
C LEU A 594 -9.12 -30.99 15.45
N ASN A 595 -10.15 -31.68 14.94
CA ASN A 595 -10.57 -31.64 13.54
C ASN A 595 -9.45 -31.99 12.54
N ARG A 596 -8.44 -32.77 12.98
CA ARG A 596 -7.36 -33.29 12.14
C ARG A 596 -7.81 -34.60 11.49
N TYR A 597 -8.83 -34.52 10.62
CA TYR A 597 -9.54 -35.71 10.12
C TYR A 597 -8.64 -36.68 9.32
N GLU A 598 -7.63 -36.16 8.61
CA GLU A 598 -6.67 -37.00 7.88
C GLU A 598 -5.84 -37.90 8.80
N SER A 599 -5.29 -37.34 9.89
CA SER A 599 -4.52 -38.11 10.85
C SER A 599 -5.42 -39.00 11.70
N ALA A 600 -6.64 -38.55 12.00
CA ALA A 600 -7.68 -39.37 12.62
C ALA A 600 -7.95 -40.64 11.80
N LEU A 601 -8.16 -40.53 10.48
CA LEU A 601 -8.40 -41.71 9.63
C LEU A 601 -7.20 -42.66 9.64
N LYS A 602 -5.96 -42.15 9.57
CA LYS A 602 -4.74 -42.98 9.68
C LYS A 602 -4.66 -43.74 11.01
N ASN A 603 -4.98 -43.06 12.11
CA ASN A 603 -4.98 -43.66 13.44
C ASN A 603 -6.14 -44.65 13.63
N LEU A 604 -7.29 -44.40 13.00
CA LEU A 604 -8.43 -45.32 12.97
C LEU A 604 -8.11 -46.62 12.21
N VAL A 605 -7.43 -46.53 11.07
CA VAL A 605 -6.97 -47.71 10.32
C VAL A 605 -5.93 -48.50 11.12
N ARG A 606 -4.94 -47.84 11.74
CA ARG A 606 -3.97 -48.48 12.64
C ARG A 606 -4.62 -49.14 13.88
N SER A 607 -5.74 -48.58 14.36
CA SER A 607 -6.50 -49.20 15.45
C SER A 607 -7.14 -50.52 15.03
N SER A 608 -7.40 -50.73 13.73
CA SER A 608 -7.90 -52.01 13.20
C SER A 608 -6.83 -53.10 13.18
N GLU A 609 -5.57 -52.73 12.93
CA GLU A 609 -4.43 -53.67 12.87
C GLU A 609 -4.03 -54.18 14.26
N THR A 610 -4.27 -53.38 15.30
CA THR A 610 -3.89 -53.69 16.70
C THR A 610 -4.89 -54.57 17.45
N ILE A 611 -6.04 -54.90 16.83
CA ILE A 611 -7.06 -55.80 17.40
C ILE A 611 -6.59 -57.26 17.42
N ASP A 612 -5.53 -57.60 16.67
CA ASP A 612 -5.05 -58.98 16.50
C ASP A 612 -4.40 -59.62 17.74
N GLU A 613 -4.00 -58.87 18.78
CA GLU A 613 -3.11 -59.44 19.81
C GLU A 613 -3.58 -59.38 21.28
N THR A 614 -4.56 -58.54 21.66
CA THR A 614 -4.70 -58.18 23.11
C THR A 614 -6.01 -58.55 23.82
N ASN A 615 -7.05 -59.04 23.14
CA ASN A 615 -8.32 -59.42 23.81
C ASN A 615 -8.75 -60.84 23.46
N THR A 616 -8.12 -61.83 24.11
CA THR A 616 -8.53 -63.24 24.09
C THR A 616 -9.50 -63.62 25.22
N ASP A 617 -9.97 -62.68 26.04
CA ASP A 617 -10.72 -62.98 27.27
C ASP A 617 -12.22 -62.61 27.26
N ASP A 618 -12.81 -62.14 26.14
CA ASP A 618 -14.26 -61.86 26.08
C ASP A 618 -15.05 -62.91 25.28
N ASP A 619 -15.92 -63.61 26.02
CA ASP A 619 -16.83 -64.72 25.71
C ASP A 619 -17.93 -64.38 24.67
N SER A 620 -17.57 -63.66 23.59
CA SER A 620 -18.48 -63.27 22.51
C SER A 620 -18.14 -64.01 21.22
N THR A 621 -19.09 -64.84 20.78
CA THR A 621 -19.09 -65.62 19.52
C THR A 621 -19.19 -64.75 18.27
N GLU A 622 -18.40 -63.67 18.15
CA GLU A 622 -18.26 -62.90 16.90
C GLU A 622 -16.96 -63.27 16.19
N SER A 623 -17.07 -63.79 14.97
CA SER A 623 -15.92 -64.09 14.11
C SER A 623 -15.05 -62.86 13.90
N LEU A 624 -13.72 -63.03 13.92
CA LEU A 624 -12.72 -61.99 13.64
C LEU A 624 -13.03 -61.20 12.35
N ALA A 625 -13.53 -61.88 11.32
CA ALA A 625 -13.94 -61.26 10.06
C ALA A 625 -15.10 -60.26 10.23
N SER A 626 -16.03 -60.52 11.15
CA SER A 626 -17.15 -59.61 11.45
C SER A 626 -16.69 -58.34 12.18
N ARG A 627 -15.67 -58.45 13.05
CA ARG A 627 -15.06 -57.30 13.73
C ARG A 627 -14.32 -56.39 12.76
N MET A 628 -13.52 -56.96 11.85
CA MET A 628 -12.82 -56.19 10.80
C MET A 628 -13.81 -55.48 9.87
N GLU A 629 -14.90 -56.14 9.49
CA GLU A 629 -15.96 -55.55 8.67
C GLU A 629 -16.66 -54.37 9.36
N LYS A 630 -16.98 -54.49 10.66
CA LYS A 630 -17.52 -53.38 11.46
C LYS A 630 -16.55 -52.19 11.56
N HIS A 631 -15.24 -52.45 11.65
CA HIS A 631 -14.23 -51.39 11.67
C HIS A 631 -14.08 -50.71 10.31
N PHE A 632 -14.08 -51.48 9.21
CA PHE A 632 -14.07 -50.93 7.86
C PHE A 632 -15.29 -50.07 7.59
N GLN A 633 -16.48 -50.53 8.00
CA GLN A 633 -17.72 -49.76 7.87
C GLN A 633 -17.63 -48.40 8.59
N LYS A 634 -17.07 -48.36 9.80
CA LYS A 634 -16.80 -47.09 10.51
C LYS A 634 -15.80 -46.20 9.76
N CYS A 635 -14.77 -46.77 9.15
CA CYS A 635 -13.81 -46.01 8.34
C CYS A 635 -14.47 -45.42 7.08
N LEU A 636 -15.37 -46.18 6.44
CA LEU A 636 -16.12 -45.74 5.27
C LEU A 636 -17.07 -44.60 5.63
N GLU A 637 -17.86 -44.76 6.69
CA GLU A 637 -18.76 -43.70 7.20
C GLU A 637 -17.99 -42.43 7.57
N PHE A 638 -16.83 -42.57 8.23
CA PHE A 638 -15.96 -41.44 8.56
C PHE A 638 -15.40 -40.75 7.31
N THR A 639 -15.04 -41.53 6.29
CA THR A 639 -14.53 -41.03 5.01
C THR A 639 -15.60 -40.25 4.26
N GLU A 640 -16.84 -40.75 4.22
CA GLU A 640 -18.00 -40.07 3.62
C GLU A 640 -18.32 -38.78 4.36
N GLN A 641 -18.36 -38.81 5.70
CA GLN A 641 -18.67 -37.66 6.54
C GLN A 641 -17.67 -36.51 6.37
N HIS A 642 -16.38 -36.83 6.27
CA HIS A 642 -15.29 -35.85 6.21
C HIS A 642 -14.68 -35.66 4.81
N LYS A 643 -15.25 -36.28 3.77
CA LYS A 643 -14.81 -36.22 2.36
C LYS A 643 -13.36 -36.67 2.12
N LEU A 644 -12.88 -37.67 2.85
CA LEU A 644 -11.46 -38.11 2.82
C LEU A 644 -11.16 -39.22 1.80
N HIS A 645 -11.96 -39.34 0.74
CA HIS A 645 -11.91 -40.47 -0.21
C HIS A 645 -10.52 -40.68 -0.83
N LYS A 646 -9.77 -39.61 -1.13
CA LYS A 646 -8.41 -39.71 -1.67
C LYS A 646 -7.45 -40.41 -0.71
N LEU A 647 -7.46 -40.01 0.57
CA LEU A 647 -6.62 -40.61 1.60
C LEU A 647 -7.06 -42.05 1.89
N ALA A 648 -8.37 -42.30 1.93
CA ALA A 648 -8.90 -43.65 2.11
C ALA A 648 -8.43 -44.59 0.97
N LEU A 649 -8.46 -44.17 -0.29
CA LEU A 649 -7.95 -44.98 -1.41
C LEU A 649 -6.44 -45.28 -1.32
N GLN A 650 -5.65 -44.38 -0.72
CA GLN A 650 -4.23 -44.62 -0.44
C GLN A 650 -4.02 -45.61 0.70
N LEU A 651 -4.83 -45.53 1.75
CA LEU A 651 -4.72 -46.43 2.91
C LEU A 651 -5.17 -47.85 2.60
N PHE A 652 -6.20 -48.01 1.75
CA PHE A 652 -6.78 -49.30 1.38
C PHE A 652 -6.27 -49.83 0.01
N GLU A 653 -5.08 -49.42 -0.43
CA GLU A 653 -4.57 -49.76 -1.76
C GLU A 653 -4.41 -51.28 -1.99
N SER A 654 -4.05 -52.03 -0.94
CA SER A 654 -3.84 -53.48 -0.99
C SER A 654 -5.13 -54.31 -0.91
N GLN A 655 -6.27 -53.72 -0.56
CA GLN A 655 -7.54 -54.43 -0.33
C GLN A 655 -8.56 -54.12 -1.44
N THR A 656 -8.65 -55.01 -2.43
CA THR A 656 -9.46 -54.80 -3.66
C THR A 656 -10.94 -54.56 -3.39
N ASP A 657 -11.57 -55.34 -2.50
CA ASP A 657 -13.00 -55.22 -2.19
C ASP A 657 -13.35 -53.93 -1.43
N GLN A 658 -12.49 -53.54 -0.50
CA GLN A 658 -12.65 -52.32 0.30
C GLN A 658 -12.42 -51.08 -0.55
N ARG A 659 -11.37 -51.08 -1.39
CA ARG A 659 -11.11 -50.04 -2.39
C ARG A 659 -12.29 -49.85 -3.33
N ARG A 660 -12.88 -50.96 -3.82
CA ARG A 660 -14.08 -50.92 -4.66
C ARG A 660 -15.23 -50.17 -3.99
N ARG A 661 -15.54 -50.47 -2.73
CA ARG A 661 -16.62 -49.79 -1.99
C ARG A 661 -16.34 -48.30 -1.79
N ILE A 662 -15.09 -47.92 -1.50
CA ILE A 662 -14.68 -46.52 -1.38
C ILE A 662 -14.83 -45.78 -2.72
N MET A 663 -14.49 -46.41 -3.86
CA MET A 663 -14.68 -45.82 -5.19
C MET A 663 -16.16 -45.63 -5.54
N ILE A 664 -17.03 -46.58 -5.18
CA ILE A 664 -18.48 -46.45 -5.39
C ILE A 664 -19.02 -45.28 -4.53
N ALA A 665 -18.64 -45.20 -3.26
CA ALA A 665 -19.02 -44.09 -2.37
C ALA A 665 -18.54 -42.73 -2.89
N LEU A 666 -17.29 -42.65 -3.40
CA LEU A 666 -16.75 -41.47 -4.05
C LEU A 666 -17.57 -41.06 -5.28
N GLY A 667 -17.96 -42.02 -6.13
CA GLY A 667 -18.79 -41.78 -7.30
C GLY A 667 -20.18 -41.21 -6.93
N GLU A 668 -20.81 -41.77 -5.89
CA GLU A 668 -22.11 -41.27 -5.39
C GLU A 668 -21.99 -39.88 -4.78
N HIS A 669 -20.92 -39.59 -4.04
CA HIS A 669 -20.64 -38.26 -3.51
C HIS A 669 -20.44 -37.23 -4.64
N LEU A 670 -19.66 -37.57 -5.67
CA LEU A 670 -19.47 -36.71 -6.85
C LEU A 670 -20.78 -36.44 -7.60
N LEU A 671 -21.69 -37.42 -7.65
CA LEU A 671 -23.04 -37.21 -8.17
C LEU A 671 -23.83 -36.18 -7.35
N GLN A 672 -23.76 -36.24 -6.01
CA GLN A 672 -24.42 -35.27 -5.12
C GLN A 672 -23.86 -33.85 -5.29
N GLU A 673 -22.55 -33.72 -5.54
CA GLU A 673 -21.89 -32.43 -5.83
C GLU A 673 -22.14 -31.92 -7.26
N LYS A 674 -22.95 -32.64 -8.06
CA LYS A 674 -23.26 -32.34 -9.47
C LYS A 674 -22.03 -32.42 -10.40
N ASN A 675 -20.97 -33.10 -9.99
CA ASN A 675 -19.79 -33.33 -10.82
C ASN A 675 -19.92 -34.66 -11.60
N GLY A 676 -20.70 -34.62 -12.68
CA GLY A 676 -21.09 -35.82 -13.43
C GLY A 676 -19.95 -36.49 -14.19
N GLU A 677 -19.01 -35.71 -14.73
CA GLU A 677 -17.89 -36.22 -15.54
C GLU A 677 -16.88 -36.99 -14.68
N ALA A 678 -16.53 -36.44 -13.52
CA ALA A 678 -15.67 -37.12 -12.55
C ALA A 678 -16.36 -38.37 -11.98
N ALA A 679 -17.65 -38.28 -11.63
CA ALA A 679 -18.42 -39.42 -11.15
C ALA A 679 -18.47 -40.55 -12.19
N LEU A 680 -18.70 -40.22 -13.47
CA LEU A 680 -18.72 -41.18 -14.57
C LEU A 680 -17.38 -41.92 -14.69
N SER A 681 -16.28 -41.16 -14.68
CA SER A 681 -14.92 -41.72 -14.76
C SER A 681 -14.64 -42.68 -13.60
N VAL A 682 -15.06 -42.32 -12.38
CA VAL A 682 -14.91 -43.17 -11.20
C VAL A 682 -15.70 -44.47 -11.35
N PHE A 683 -16.99 -44.40 -11.73
CA PHE A 683 -17.83 -45.60 -11.87
C PHE A 683 -17.35 -46.56 -12.97
N LEU A 684 -16.82 -46.02 -14.07
CA LEU A 684 -16.23 -46.81 -15.16
C LEU A 684 -14.89 -47.45 -14.78
N ALA A 685 -14.13 -46.81 -13.88
CA ALA A 685 -12.85 -47.32 -13.41
C ALA A 685 -12.98 -48.40 -12.31
N VAL A 686 -14.18 -48.60 -11.73
CA VAL A 686 -14.42 -49.69 -10.77
C VAL A 686 -14.39 -51.05 -11.48
N ASP A 687 -13.74 -52.05 -10.89
CA ASP A 687 -13.77 -53.43 -11.40
C ASP A 687 -14.55 -54.36 -10.45
N PRO A 688 -15.61 -55.06 -10.91
CA PRO A 688 -16.34 -54.83 -12.16
C PRO A 688 -17.15 -53.53 -12.15
N CYS A 689 -17.31 -52.96 -13.35
CA CYS A 689 -17.89 -51.64 -13.61
C CYS A 689 -19.24 -51.43 -12.94
N HIS A 690 -19.43 -50.28 -12.29
CA HIS A 690 -20.69 -49.91 -11.66
C HIS A 690 -21.65 -49.25 -12.66
N ILE A 691 -22.28 -50.09 -13.49
CA ILE A 691 -23.09 -49.67 -14.65
C ILE A 691 -24.26 -48.74 -14.26
N ASP A 692 -24.92 -48.97 -13.12
CA ASP A 692 -26.04 -48.12 -12.70
C ASP A 692 -25.60 -46.68 -12.39
N GLY A 693 -24.52 -46.54 -11.62
CA GLY A 693 -23.93 -45.23 -11.32
C GLY A 693 -23.39 -44.56 -12.58
N ALA A 694 -22.74 -45.32 -13.47
CA ALA A 694 -22.27 -44.81 -14.75
C ALA A 694 -23.41 -44.27 -15.63
N ARG A 695 -24.58 -44.94 -15.69
CA ARG A 695 -25.78 -44.44 -16.41
C ARG A 695 -26.32 -43.14 -15.81
N ARG A 696 -26.35 -43.03 -14.48
CA ARG A 696 -26.79 -41.80 -13.81
C ARG A 696 -25.82 -40.64 -14.05
N ALA A 697 -24.52 -40.92 -13.96
CA ALA A 697 -23.47 -39.94 -14.19
C ALA A 697 -23.41 -39.47 -15.65
N SER A 698 -23.51 -40.40 -16.62
CA SER A 698 -23.51 -40.07 -18.06
C SER A 698 -24.69 -39.22 -18.48
N ARG A 699 -25.88 -39.48 -17.91
CA ARG A 699 -27.05 -38.61 -18.10
C ARG A 699 -26.84 -37.22 -17.51
N MET A 700 -26.13 -37.11 -16.40
CA MET A 700 -25.85 -35.82 -15.75
C MET A 700 -24.73 -35.02 -16.46
N CYS A 701 -23.75 -35.67 -17.08
CA CYS A 701 -22.72 -34.94 -17.85
C CYS A 701 -23.10 -34.72 -19.33
N GLY A 702 -24.25 -35.23 -19.78
CA GLY A 702 -24.68 -35.11 -21.17
C GLY A 702 -23.91 -36.03 -22.14
N ASP A 703 -23.12 -36.98 -21.63
CA ASP A 703 -22.40 -37.95 -22.47
C ASP A 703 -23.34 -39.10 -22.86
N TRP A 704 -24.19 -38.80 -23.85
CA TRP A 704 -25.14 -39.74 -24.41
C TRP A 704 -24.47 -40.98 -25.01
N LYS A 705 -23.22 -40.87 -25.52
CA LYS A 705 -22.52 -42.01 -26.13
C LYS A 705 -22.24 -43.08 -25.07
N THR A 706 -21.67 -42.66 -23.94
CA THR A 706 -21.37 -43.54 -22.82
C THR A 706 -22.67 -44.05 -22.17
N TYR A 707 -23.72 -43.22 -22.10
CA TYR A 707 -25.04 -43.67 -21.65
C TYR A 707 -25.58 -44.84 -22.48
N PHE A 708 -25.60 -44.73 -23.81
CA PHE A 708 -26.09 -45.80 -24.68
C PHE A 708 -25.17 -47.02 -24.67
N ALA A 709 -23.84 -46.84 -24.59
CA ALA A 709 -22.90 -47.95 -24.41
C ALA A 709 -23.20 -48.76 -23.14
N CYS A 710 -23.35 -48.10 -21.98
CA CYS A 710 -23.72 -48.74 -20.72
C CYS A 710 -25.12 -49.40 -20.76
N CYS A 711 -26.03 -48.90 -21.60
CA CYS A 711 -27.35 -49.53 -21.79
C CYS A 711 -27.30 -50.78 -22.66
N LEU A 712 -26.30 -50.90 -23.54
CA LEU A 712 -26.09 -52.07 -24.40
C LEU A 712 -25.31 -53.19 -23.69
N GLU A 713 -24.46 -52.84 -22.73
CA GLU A 713 -23.66 -53.80 -21.94
C GLU A 713 -24.49 -54.59 -20.90
N LYS A 714 -25.62 -54.04 -20.42
CA LYS A 714 -26.56 -54.79 -19.57
C LYS A 714 -27.45 -55.69 -20.44
N GLU A 715 -27.03 -56.93 -20.66
CA GLU A 715 -27.80 -57.94 -21.41
C GLU A 715 -29.10 -58.40 -20.71
N ASP A 716 -29.29 -58.09 -19.42
CA ASP A 716 -30.36 -58.68 -18.60
C ASP A 716 -31.76 -58.03 -18.75
N GLU A 717 -31.89 -56.87 -19.40
CA GLU A 717 -33.21 -56.24 -19.62
C GLU A 717 -33.70 -56.47 -21.06
N VAL A 718 -34.72 -57.33 -21.22
CA VAL A 718 -35.48 -57.52 -22.46
C VAL A 718 -36.33 -56.28 -22.74
N ILE A 719 -35.68 -55.17 -23.09
CA ILE A 719 -36.35 -53.93 -23.50
C ILE A 719 -36.76 -54.10 -24.96
N SER A 720 -38.06 -53.94 -25.24
CA SER A 720 -38.58 -53.94 -26.62
C SER A 720 -37.88 -52.86 -27.45
N MET A 721 -37.67 -53.12 -28.75
CA MET A 721 -37.09 -52.14 -29.67
C MET A 721 -37.85 -50.81 -29.66
N ASP A 722 -39.16 -50.84 -29.43
CA ASP A 722 -39.99 -49.63 -29.34
C ASP A 722 -39.72 -48.81 -28.08
N GLN A 723 -39.46 -49.48 -26.94
CA GLN A 723 -39.11 -48.80 -25.69
C GLN A 723 -37.71 -48.19 -25.75
N LYS A 724 -36.76 -48.81 -26.47
CA LYS A 724 -35.44 -48.24 -26.74
C LYS A 724 -35.54 -46.99 -27.59
N ARG A 725 -36.39 -47.01 -28.63
CA ARG A 725 -36.69 -45.84 -29.50
C ARG A 725 -37.34 -44.71 -28.71
N GLU A 726 -38.32 -45.00 -27.85
CA GLU A 726 -38.99 -43.98 -27.04
C GLU A 726 -38.06 -43.38 -25.98
N LEU A 727 -37.17 -44.18 -25.37
CA LEU A 727 -36.14 -43.66 -24.48
C LEU A 727 -35.13 -42.78 -25.22
N ALA A 728 -34.69 -43.19 -26.40
CA ALA A 728 -33.76 -42.41 -27.22
C ALA A 728 -34.36 -41.10 -27.71
N ALA A 729 -35.63 -41.09 -28.11
CA ALA A 729 -36.36 -39.87 -28.48
C ALA A 729 -36.47 -38.88 -27.31
N ARG A 730 -36.79 -39.37 -26.10
CA ARG A 730 -36.82 -38.51 -24.89
C ARG A 730 -35.46 -37.91 -24.57
N ILE A 731 -34.38 -38.69 -24.67
CA ILE A 731 -33.01 -38.18 -24.44
C ILE A 731 -32.64 -37.14 -25.51
N ALA A 732 -33.01 -37.35 -26.77
CA ALA A 732 -32.81 -36.36 -27.82
C ALA A 732 -33.60 -35.05 -27.56
N GLU A 733 -34.82 -35.13 -27.01
CA GLU A 733 -35.60 -33.96 -26.58
C GLU A 733 -34.98 -33.24 -25.37
N GLU A 734 -34.49 -34.00 -24.38
CA GLU A 734 -33.78 -33.44 -23.22
C GLU A 734 -32.50 -32.69 -23.67
N ILE A 735 -31.69 -33.26 -24.55
CA ILE A 735 -30.47 -32.63 -25.08
C ILE A 735 -30.81 -31.40 -25.94
N SER A 736 -31.83 -31.48 -26.80
CA SER A 736 -32.21 -30.37 -27.68
C SER A 736 -32.88 -29.20 -26.96
N SER A 737 -33.56 -29.44 -25.83
CA SER A 737 -34.17 -28.40 -24.98
C SER A 737 -33.15 -27.64 -24.11
N GLY A 738 -31.86 -27.95 -24.23
CA GLY A 738 -30.79 -27.35 -23.42
C GLY A 738 -30.53 -28.10 -22.10
N GLY A 739 -30.90 -29.37 -22.04
CA GLY A 739 -30.60 -30.27 -20.94
C GLY A 739 -29.10 -30.49 -20.74
N VAL A 740 -28.80 -31.02 -19.55
CA VAL A 740 -27.51 -31.05 -18.85
C VAL A 740 -26.29 -31.35 -19.74
N GLY A 741 -25.23 -30.54 -19.62
CA GLY A 741 -23.88 -30.84 -20.11
C GLY A 741 -23.49 -30.32 -21.50
N VAL A 742 -24.41 -29.72 -22.26
CA VAL A 742 -24.12 -29.23 -23.61
C VAL A 742 -23.57 -27.79 -23.59
N GLN A 743 -22.38 -27.58 -24.16
CA GLN A 743 -21.68 -26.29 -24.17
C GLN A 743 -22.28 -25.28 -25.17
N SER A 744 -22.67 -25.72 -26.38
CA SER A 744 -23.37 -24.90 -27.37
C SER A 744 -24.68 -25.53 -27.86
N LYS A 745 -25.71 -24.70 -28.07
CA LYS A 745 -27.00 -25.11 -28.63
C LYS A 745 -26.82 -25.88 -29.94
N ARG A 746 -25.84 -25.51 -30.77
CA ARG A 746 -25.54 -26.17 -32.05
C ARG A 746 -25.05 -27.60 -31.87
N GLU A 747 -24.22 -27.86 -30.85
CA GLU A 747 -23.72 -29.19 -30.54
C GLU A 747 -24.82 -30.10 -29.98
N GLY A 748 -25.68 -29.56 -29.11
CA GLY A 748 -26.84 -30.28 -28.58
C GLY A 748 -27.80 -30.69 -29.69
N MET A 749 -28.07 -29.80 -30.64
CA MET A 749 -28.91 -30.10 -31.80
C MET A 749 -28.27 -31.16 -32.72
N ASN A 750 -26.95 -31.16 -32.86
CA ASN A 750 -26.22 -32.19 -33.62
C ASN A 750 -26.29 -33.55 -32.92
N ALA A 751 -26.03 -33.59 -31.61
CA ALA A 751 -26.14 -34.79 -30.80
C ALA A 751 -27.56 -35.38 -30.85
N ALA A 752 -28.59 -34.54 -30.66
CA ALA A 752 -29.99 -34.95 -30.76
C ALA A 752 -30.32 -35.50 -32.16
N ALA A 753 -29.86 -34.84 -33.24
CA ALA A 753 -30.06 -35.33 -34.60
C ALA A 753 -29.42 -36.70 -34.82
N ARG A 754 -28.20 -36.93 -34.32
CA ARG A 754 -27.51 -38.22 -34.39
C ARG A 754 -28.24 -39.30 -33.62
N ILE A 755 -28.73 -39.01 -32.42
CA ILE A 755 -29.51 -39.96 -31.62
C ILE A 755 -30.78 -40.39 -32.38
N LEU A 756 -31.49 -39.43 -33.00
CA LEU A 756 -32.69 -39.70 -33.78
C LEU A 756 -32.40 -40.53 -35.04
N LEU A 757 -31.24 -40.33 -35.69
CA LEU A 757 -30.80 -41.12 -36.84
C LEU A 757 -30.37 -42.54 -36.43
N ASP A 758 -29.51 -42.66 -35.43
CA ASP A 758 -28.83 -43.91 -35.10
C ASP A 758 -29.73 -44.87 -34.30
N TYR A 759 -30.63 -44.34 -33.45
CA TYR A 759 -31.43 -45.14 -32.52
C TYR A 759 -32.95 -45.07 -32.76
N CYS A 760 -33.47 -44.05 -33.44
CA CYS A 760 -34.92 -43.85 -33.64
C CYS A 760 -35.41 -44.05 -35.08
N ASP A 761 -34.53 -44.13 -36.07
CA ASP A 761 -34.88 -44.09 -37.51
C ASP A 761 -35.73 -42.87 -37.93
N ASP A 762 -35.74 -41.79 -37.14
CA ASP A 762 -36.53 -40.58 -37.41
C ASP A 762 -35.73 -39.54 -38.19
N ILE A 763 -35.72 -39.72 -39.51
CA ILE A 763 -34.99 -38.86 -40.46
C ILE A 763 -35.57 -37.44 -40.48
N ALA A 764 -36.90 -37.30 -40.34
CA ALA A 764 -37.55 -35.99 -40.40
C ALA A 764 -37.25 -35.16 -39.14
N GLY A 765 -37.35 -35.79 -37.96
CA GLY A 765 -36.95 -35.18 -36.68
C GLY A 765 -35.47 -34.82 -36.66
N ALA A 766 -34.59 -35.67 -37.17
CA ALA A 766 -33.17 -35.39 -37.25
C ALA A 766 -32.85 -34.17 -38.14
N VAL A 767 -33.47 -34.07 -39.33
CA VAL A 767 -33.30 -32.90 -40.21
C VAL A 767 -33.85 -31.63 -39.56
N ASP A 768 -34.97 -31.71 -38.83
CA ASP A 768 -35.53 -30.57 -38.10
C ASP A 768 -34.62 -30.08 -36.96
N MET A 769 -33.94 -30.99 -36.26
CA MET A 769 -32.91 -30.64 -35.28
C MET A 769 -31.70 -29.98 -35.95
N LEU A 770 -31.22 -30.49 -37.09
CA LEU A 770 -30.11 -29.91 -37.85
C LEU A 770 -30.44 -28.51 -38.39
N ILE A 771 -31.68 -28.29 -38.86
CA ILE A 771 -32.20 -26.97 -39.26
C ILE A 771 -32.23 -26.01 -38.06
N THR A 772 -32.68 -26.48 -36.91
CA THR A 772 -32.73 -25.68 -35.67
C THR A 772 -31.33 -25.33 -35.14
N GLY A 773 -30.35 -26.20 -35.39
CA GLY A 773 -28.92 -25.99 -35.14
C GLY A 773 -28.18 -25.24 -36.25
N GLU A 774 -28.88 -24.74 -37.28
CA GLU A 774 -28.33 -23.93 -38.38
C GLU A 774 -27.23 -24.69 -39.19
N MET A 775 -27.26 -26.03 -39.18
CA MET A 775 -26.31 -26.92 -39.89
C MET A 775 -26.85 -27.35 -41.25
N TRP A 776 -26.93 -26.40 -42.19
CA TRP A 776 -27.62 -26.57 -43.48
C TRP A 776 -27.02 -27.65 -44.38
N SER A 777 -25.69 -27.71 -44.44
CA SER A 777 -24.93 -28.65 -45.27
C SER A 777 -25.17 -30.09 -44.83
N GLU A 778 -25.14 -30.34 -43.52
CA GLU A 778 -25.40 -31.66 -42.94
C GLU A 778 -26.86 -32.06 -43.08
N GLY A 779 -27.80 -31.14 -42.85
CA GLY A 779 -29.23 -31.39 -43.11
C GLY A 779 -29.50 -31.77 -44.57
N ARG A 780 -28.86 -31.08 -45.53
CA ARG A 780 -28.95 -31.41 -46.97
C ARG A 780 -28.32 -32.76 -47.28
N ARG A 781 -27.18 -33.10 -46.66
CA ARG A 781 -26.49 -34.39 -46.84
C ARG A 781 -27.34 -35.55 -46.35
N VAL A 782 -27.89 -35.46 -45.14
CA VAL A 782 -28.76 -36.49 -44.54
C VAL A 782 -30.03 -36.66 -45.37
N ALA A 783 -30.70 -35.57 -45.75
CA ALA A 783 -31.90 -35.64 -46.59
C ALA A 783 -31.64 -36.32 -47.95
N ARG A 784 -30.50 -36.03 -48.60
CA ARG A 784 -30.10 -36.70 -49.85
C ARG A 784 -29.69 -38.16 -49.65
N LEU A 785 -28.98 -38.47 -48.56
CA LEU A 785 -28.55 -39.83 -48.24
C LEU A 785 -29.75 -40.77 -48.12
N HIS A 786 -30.85 -40.30 -47.55
CA HIS A 786 -32.11 -41.06 -47.43
C HIS A 786 -33.10 -40.82 -48.58
N SER A 787 -32.69 -40.18 -49.68
CA SER A 787 -33.52 -39.94 -50.88
C SER A 787 -34.83 -39.18 -50.59
N ARG A 788 -34.80 -38.20 -49.67
CA ARG A 788 -35.94 -37.36 -49.26
C ARG A 788 -35.78 -35.92 -49.76
N ASP A 789 -36.19 -35.67 -51.00
CA ASP A 789 -36.09 -34.33 -51.64
C ASP A 789 -36.99 -33.27 -51.00
N ASP A 790 -38.09 -33.68 -50.36
CA ASP A 790 -39.00 -32.82 -49.60
C ASP A 790 -38.27 -32.14 -48.42
N LEU A 791 -37.39 -32.88 -47.74
CA LEU A 791 -36.57 -32.37 -46.64
C LEU A 791 -35.43 -31.48 -47.14
N VAL A 792 -34.87 -31.76 -48.33
CA VAL A 792 -33.88 -30.87 -48.97
C VAL A 792 -34.47 -29.49 -49.22
N LYS A 793 -35.71 -29.43 -49.75
CA LYS A 793 -36.41 -28.16 -49.96
C LYS A 793 -36.63 -27.41 -48.64
N ARG A 794 -37.01 -28.12 -47.57
CA ARG A 794 -37.20 -27.55 -46.24
C ARG A 794 -35.91 -26.93 -45.67
N CYS A 795 -34.76 -27.58 -45.84
CA CYS A 795 -33.45 -27.02 -45.45
C CYS A 795 -33.12 -25.73 -46.23
N VAL A 796 -33.39 -25.71 -47.54
CA VAL A 796 -33.14 -24.53 -48.39
C VAL A 796 -34.06 -23.37 -48.01
N ASP A 797 -35.35 -23.62 -47.80
CA ASP A 797 -36.32 -22.59 -47.40
C ASP A 797 -35.97 -22.00 -46.01
N ALA A 798 -35.51 -22.85 -45.08
CA ALA A 798 -35.03 -22.42 -43.77
C ALA A 798 -33.78 -21.52 -43.88
N ALA A 799 -32.77 -21.92 -44.67
CA ALA A 799 -31.57 -21.11 -44.88
C ALA A 799 -31.87 -19.76 -45.55
N VAL A 800 -32.82 -19.72 -46.49
CA VAL A 800 -33.30 -18.47 -47.12
C VAL A 800 -33.93 -17.53 -46.09
N SER A 801 -34.83 -18.06 -45.26
CA SER A 801 -35.48 -17.26 -44.21
C SER A 801 -34.48 -16.79 -43.15
N TYR A 802 -33.47 -17.61 -42.82
CA TYR A 802 -32.38 -17.23 -41.93
C TYR A 802 -31.54 -16.09 -42.53
N GLY A 803 -31.11 -16.21 -43.78
CA GLY A 803 -30.33 -15.18 -44.49
C GLY A 803 -31.05 -13.83 -44.55
N GLN A 804 -32.35 -13.81 -44.89
CA GLN A 804 -33.15 -12.58 -44.89
C GLN A 804 -33.23 -11.93 -43.51
N THR A 805 -33.31 -12.75 -42.46
CA THR A 805 -33.37 -12.27 -41.07
C THR A 805 -32.03 -11.68 -40.63
N CYS A 806 -30.92 -12.27 -41.07
CA CYS A 806 -29.57 -11.80 -40.74
C CYS A 806 -29.25 -10.44 -41.36
N ILE A 807 -29.69 -10.19 -42.61
CA ILE A 807 -29.49 -8.88 -43.28
C ILE A 807 -30.05 -7.74 -42.42
N GLY A 808 -31.32 -7.83 -42.01
CA GLY A 808 -31.91 -6.81 -41.14
C GLY A 808 -31.32 -6.77 -39.73
N ASP A 809 -30.76 -7.87 -39.23
CA ASP A 809 -30.04 -7.89 -37.96
C ASP A 809 -28.68 -7.16 -38.05
N PHE A 810 -27.97 -7.28 -39.17
CA PHE A 810 -26.72 -6.56 -39.40
C PHE A 810 -26.93 -5.06 -39.52
N GLU A 811 -27.98 -4.61 -40.22
CA GLU A 811 -28.36 -3.19 -40.31
C GLU A 811 -28.71 -2.61 -38.92
N ASP A 812 -29.53 -3.31 -38.14
CA ASP A 812 -29.90 -2.91 -36.78
C ASP A 812 -28.66 -2.83 -35.86
N ARG A 813 -27.73 -3.78 -35.97
CA ARG A 813 -26.49 -3.79 -35.17
C ARG A 813 -25.52 -2.68 -35.59
N ALA A 814 -25.40 -2.42 -36.88
CA ALA A 814 -24.52 -1.36 -37.41
C ALA A 814 -24.97 0.01 -36.87
N THR A 815 -26.28 0.27 -36.91
CA THR A 815 -26.86 1.51 -36.38
C THR A 815 -26.73 1.60 -34.86
N ALA A 816 -27.09 0.54 -34.13
CA ALA A 816 -26.99 0.49 -32.67
C ALA A 816 -25.55 0.63 -32.17
N PHE A 817 -24.57 0.00 -32.84
CA PHE A 817 -23.16 0.13 -32.50
C PHE A 817 -22.69 1.57 -32.68
N LYS A 818 -23.02 2.20 -33.81
CA LYS A 818 -22.64 3.59 -34.08
C LYS A 818 -23.20 4.54 -33.02
N ASP A 819 -24.50 4.45 -32.73
CA ASP A 819 -25.17 5.30 -31.73
C ASP A 819 -24.60 5.08 -30.32
N ALA A 820 -24.33 3.83 -29.94
CA ALA A 820 -23.72 3.48 -28.66
C ALA A 820 -22.27 3.96 -28.56
N ASN A 821 -21.50 3.91 -29.65
CA ASN A 821 -20.10 4.33 -29.69
C ASN A 821 -19.98 5.86 -29.60
N GLU A 822 -20.89 6.60 -30.23
CA GLU A 822 -21.02 8.05 -30.06
C GLU A 822 -21.40 8.43 -28.61
N ARG A 823 -22.37 7.71 -28.01
CA ARG A 823 -22.77 7.93 -26.62
C ARG A 823 -21.66 7.56 -25.62
N TYR A 824 -20.93 6.48 -25.87
CA TYR A 824 -19.79 6.03 -25.08
C TYR A 824 -18.70 7.10 -25.04
N ALA A 825 -18.35 7.68 -26.18
CA ALA A 825 -17.37 8.77 -26.24
C ALA A 825 -17.73 9.92 -25.30
N ALA A 826 -18.99 10.38 -25.33
CA ALA A 826 -19.45 11.45 -24.45
C ALA A 826 -19.41 11.08 -22.95
N VAL A 827 -19.73 9.83 -22.58
CA VAL A 827 -19.71 9.37 -21.18
C VAL A 827 -18.29 9.23 -20.65
N VAL A 828 -17.34 8.81 -21.49
CA VAL A 828 -15.91 8.75 -21.14
C VAL A 828 -15.39 10.14 -20.79
N THR A 829 -15.72 11.17 -21.57
CA THR A 829 -15.33 12.56 -21.29
C THR A 829 -15.86 13.03 -19.93
N ILE A 830 -17.17 12.82 -19.67
CA ILE A 830 -17.81 13.17 -18.39
C ILE A 830 -17.13 12.46 -17.21
N ARG A 831 -16.76 11.19 -17.38
CA ARG A 831 -16.13 10.39 -16.33
C ARG A 831 -14.68 10.77 -16.08
N ARG A 832 -13.96 11.14 -17.13
CA ARG A 832 -12.60 11.66 -17.02
C ARG A 832 -12.59 12.99 -16.26
N GLU A 833 -13.52 13.89 -16.57
CA GLU A 833 -13.72 15.16 -15.84
C GLU A 833 -14.12 14.93 -14.37
N ALA A 834 -15.03 13.99 -14.08
CA ALA A 834 -15.42 13.67 -12.70
C ALA A 834 -14.25 13.11 -11.87
N ARG A 835 -13.38 12.31 -12.49
CA ARG A 835 -12.18 11.72 -11.84
C ARG A 835 -11.09 12.78 -11.63
N GLN A 836 -10.97 13.73 -12.56
CA GLN A 836 -10.08 14.89 -12.43
C GLN A 836 -10.55 15.86 -11.34
N ASN A 837 -11.86 16.00 -11.13
CA ASN A 837 -12.47 16.85 -10.10
C ASN A 837 -12.59 16.18 -8.71
N GLY A 838 -12.02 14.99 -8.50
CA GLY A 838 -11.96 14.34 -7.19
C GLY A 838 -13.25 13.67 -6.70
N GLU A 839 -14.25 13.42 -7.55
CA GLU A 839 -15.39 12.56 -7.18
C GLU A 839 -14.95 11.09 -7.14
N VAL A 840 -14.47 10.64 -5.98
CA VAL A 840 -14.21 9.22 -5.72
C VAL A 840 -15.54 8.46 -5.77
N GLY A 841 -15.72 7.64 -6.81
CA GLY A 841 -16.82 6.71 -6.91
C GLY A 841 -16.82 5.72 -5.75
N ALA A 842 -17.79 5.88 -4.84
CA ALA A 842 -18.08 4.91 -3.80
C ALA A 842 -18.58 3.60 -4.42
N GLY A 843 -17.65 2.67 -4.66
CA GLY A 843 -17.93 1.30 -5.06
C GLY A 843 -17.58 0.33 -3.94
N GLY A 844 -18.60 -0.14 -3.20
CA GLY A 844 -18.57 -1.47 -2.61
C GLY A 844 -18.51 -1.63 -1.08
N ILE A 845 -19.45 -1.05 -0.32
CA ILE A 845 -19.99 -1.71 0.89
C ILE A 845 -21.50 -1.45 0.94
N GLY A 846 -22.31 -2.51 0.81
CA GLY A 846 -23.75 -2.43 0.96
C GLY A 846 -24.16 -2.37 2.43
N GLY A 847 -25.08 -1.45 2.77
CA GLY A 847 -25.83 -1.52 4.03
C GLY A 847 -26.28 -0.18 4.61
N GLN A 848 -27.52 0.20 4.27
CA GLN A 848 -28.45 1.03 5.06
C GLN A 848 -28.07 2.49 5.40
N GLY A 849 -28.70 3.41 4.66
CA GLY A 849 -29.45 4.55 5.22
C GLY A 849 -28.67 5.64 5.93
N ASP A 850 -28.40 6.73 5.23
CA ASP A 850 -28.78 8.05 5.76
C ASP A 850 -29.05 9.04 4.62
N ASP A 851 -30.28 9.54 4.61
CA ASP A 851 -30.72 10.67 3.79
C ASP A 851 -30.11 11.95 4.39
N ASN A 852 -28.99 12.43 3.84
CA ASN A 852 -28.60 13.85 3.86
C ASN A 852 -27.29 14.09 3.10
N ALA A 853 -27.38 14.35 1.80
CA ALA A 853 -26.44 15.23 1.10
C ALA A 853 -26.95 15.48 -0.33
N SER A 854 -27.66 16.58 -0.53
CA SER A 854 -27.69 17.21 -1.85
C SER A 854 -27.64 18.72 -1.68
N VAL A 855 -26.96 19.35 -2.64
CA VAL A 855 -27.00 20.78 -3.02
C VAL A 855 -25.83 21.66 -2.53
N PHE A 856 -24.72 21.60 -3.27
CA PHE A 856 -24.12 22.79 -3.92
C PHE A 856 -24.79 22.85 -5.32
N SER A 857 -25.24 23.94 -5.94
CA SER A 857 -25.02 25.39 -5.78
C SER A 857 -26.17 26.13 -6.47
N ALA A 858 -26.67 27.22 -5.89
CA ALA A 858 -27.31 28.30 -6.65
C ALA A 858 -27.25 29.63 -5.88
N ALA A 859 -26.43 30.54 -6.40
CA ALA A 859 -26.48 32.01 -6.35
C ALA A 859 -27.06 32.75 -5.11
N SER A 860 -26.17 33.52 -4.49
CA SER A 860 -26.25 34.92 -4.04
C SER A 860 -27.61 35.61 -3.77
N ASN A 861 -27.59 36.41 -2.69
CA ASN A 861 -28.53 37.45 -2.22
C ASN A 861 -29.76 36.97 -1.43
N THR A 862 -29.68 37.02 -0.10
CA THR A 862 -30.45 37.95 0.75
C THR A 862 -30.16 37.74 2.25
N SER A 863 -30.24 38.84 2.96
CA SER A 863 -29.93 39.12 4.37
C SER A 863 -30.79 38.42 5.42
N ASN A 864 -30.23 38.35 6.64
CA ASN A 864 -30.88 38.26 7.95
C ASN A 864 -31.84 37.06 8.18
N THR A 865 -31.46 36.16 9.09
CA THR A 865 -32.05 36.09 10.44
C THR A 865 -31.47 34.93 11.25
N SER A 866 -31.23 35.24 12.51
CA SER A 866 -30.90 34.38 13.66
C SER A 866 -31.72 33.08 13.73
N LEU A 867 -31.14 32.03 14.34
CA LEU A 867 -31.53 31.56 15.66
C LEU A 867 -30.62 30.43 16.18
N ARG A 868 -30.43 30.47 17.49
CA ARG A 868 -29.53 29.66 18.32
C ARG A 868 -30.15 28.31 18.71
N SER A 869 -29.26 27.37 19.03
CA SER A 869 -29.29 26.40 20.14
C SER A 869 -30.53 25.55 20.38
N ASN A 870 -30.32 24.23 20.48
CA ASN A 870 -30.49 23.56 21.77
C ASN A 870 -29.78 22.21 21.82
N MET A 871 -29.20 21.96 22.98
CA MET A 871 -28.41 20.79 23.37
C MET A 871 -29.12 20.14 24.56
N SER A 872 -29.45 18.86 24.44
CA SER A 872 -29.83 17.92 25.52
C SER A 872 -29.63 16.52 24.91
N GLY A 873 -28.97 15.51 25.49
CA GLY A 873 -28.75 15.19 26.89
C GLY A 873 -29.49 13.88 27.22
N SER A 874 -28.71 12.86 27.59
CA SER A 874 -29.05 11.60 28.31
C SER A 874 -29.65 10.37 27.57
N SER A 875 -28.77 9.37 27.38
CA SER A 875 -28.80 7.98 27.88
C SER A 875 -30.11 7.17 27.99
N VAL A 876 -30.05 5.89 27.57
CA VAL A 876 -30.19 4.66 28.40
C VAL A 876 -30.12 3.44 27.46
N GLY A 877 -29.29 2.45 27.80
CA GLY A 877 -29.25 1.15 27.11
C GLY A 877 -30.26 0.15 27.67
N SER A 878 -30.51 -0.94 26.92
CA SER A 878 -30.66 -2.33 27.40
C SER A 878 -31.34 -3.23 26.35
N VAL A 879 -30.57 -4.21 25.86
CA VAL A 879 -30.85 -5.63 25.57
C VAL A 879 -32.28 -6.19 25.29
N THR A 880 -32.26 -7.14 24.34
CA THR A 880 -33.08 -8.38 24.18
C THR A 880 -34.53 -8.30 23.70
N SER A 881 -34.83 -8.94 22.57
CA SER A 881 -35.56 -10.23 22.51
C SER A 881 -35.98 -10.61 21.09
N VAL A 882 -35.84 -11.90 20.78
CA VAL A 882 -36.15 -12.55 19.49
C VAL A 882 -37.58 -13.11 19.51
N SER A 883 -38.18 -13.22 18.32
CA SER A 883 -39.23 -14.18 17.86
C SER A 883 -40.73 -14.00 18.15
N SER A 884 -41.51 -13.93 17.05
CA SER A 884 -42.75 -14.69 16.80
C SER A 884 -43.11 -14.62 15.29
N VAL A 885 -42.84 -15.67 14.48
CA VAL A 885 -43.76 -16.75 14.00
C VAL A 885 -44.91 -16.21 13.12
N ILE A 886 -44.78 -16.23 11.78
CA ILE A 886 -45.27 -17.22 10.78
C ILE A 886 -46.79 -17.33 10.64
N SER A 887 -47.31 -17.02 9.44
CA SER A 887 -48.27 -17.83 8.64
C SER A 887 -48.54 -17.10 7.30
N ALA A 888 -48.03 -17.61 6.18
CA ALA A 888 -48.69 -18.53 5.22
C ALA A 888 -49.82 -17.85 4.42
N GLY A 889 -49.90 -17.87 3.10
CA GLY A 889 -49.08 -18.44 2.04
C GLY A 889 -49.72 -18.07 0.69
N ALA A 890 -48.94 -17.98 -0.37
CA ALA A 890 -49.43 -18.10 -1.74
C ALA A 890 -48.27 -18.55 -2.64
N VAL A 891 -48.38 -19.80 -3.06
CA VAL A 891 -47.50 -20.48 -4.01
C VAL A 891 -47.56 -19.78 -5.36
N SER A 892 -46.41 -19.33 -5.87
CA SER A 892 -46.18 -19.30 -7.32
C SER A 892 -44.75 -19.75 -7.59
N THR A 893 -44.69 -20.87 -8.28
CA THR A 893 -43.56 -21.58 -8.88
C THR A 893 -42.36 -20.71 -9.28
N PHE A 894 -41.24 -20.98 -8.60
CA PHE A 894 -39.89 -20.65 -9.02
C PHE A 894 -39.56 -21.33 -10.35
N SER A 895 -39.10 -20.54 -11.33
CA SER A 895 -38.28 -21.00 -12.44
C SER A 895 -36.88 -20.47 -12.18
N MET A 896 -36.03 -21.28 -11.54
CA MET A 896 -34.60 -21.05 -11.52
C MET A 896 -34.02 -21.49 -12.87
N THR A 897 -33.76 -20.52 -13.75
CA THR A 897 -32.84 -20.68 -14.86
C THR A 897 -31.94 -19.45 -14.88
N GLY A 898 -30.68 -19.69 -14.48
CA GLY A 898 -29.44 -18.92 -14.58
C GLY A 898 -29.43 -17.47 -15.03
N GLU A 899 -28.69 -16.67 -14.26
CA GLU A 899 -28.07 -15.38 -14.60
C GLU A 899 -27.05 -15.44 -15.78
N HIS A 900 -27.06 -16.49 -16.59
CA HIS A 900 -26.13 -16.69 -17.72
C HIS A 900 -26.70 -16.35 -19.10
N ASP A 901 -27.93 -15.82 -19.18
CA ASP A 901 -28.62 -15.56 -20.45
C ASP A 901 -28.55 -14.11 -20.96
N LEU A 902 -27.79 -13.23 -20.30
CA LEU A 902 -27.73 -11.80 -20.66
C LEU A 902 -26.76 -11.46 -21.80
N SER A 903 -25.96 -12.42 -22.28
CA SER A 903 -24.95 -12.21 -23.34
C SER A 903 -25.10 -13.17 -24.54
N ARG A 904 -26.26 -13.82 -24.70
CA ARG A 904 -26.47 -14.79 -25.79
C ARG A 904 -27.23 -14.19 -26.97
N HIS A 905 -26.56 -14.15 -28.12
CA HIS A 905 -27.18 -13.83 -29.41
C HIS A 905 -28.20 -14.89 -29.77
N ASN A 906 -29.46 -14.53 -29.67
CA ASN A 906 -30.52 -15.29 -30.29
C ASN A 906 -30.80 -14.66 -31.65
N SER A 907 -30.38 -15.32 -32.73
CA SER A 907 -30.81 -14.98 -34.08
C SER A 907 -32.33 -14.82 -34.06
N LYS A 908 -32.88 -13.74 -34.65
CA LYS A 908 -34.34 -13.50 -34.68
C LYS A 908 -35.09 -14.68 -35.34
N PHE A 909 -34.37 -15.52 -36.09
CA PHE A 909 -34.82 -16.76 -36.72
C PHE A 909 -35.21 -17.87 -35.73
N SER A 910 -34.53 -17.99 -34.59
CA SER A 910 -34.80 -19.07 -33.61
C SER A 910 -36.12 -18.88 -32.84
N LYS A 911 -36.90 -17.84 -33.16
CA LYS A 911 -38.21 -17.54 -32.57
C LYS A 911 -39.28 -17.78 -33.65
N GLY A 912 -39.83 -19.00 -33.68
CA GLY A 912 -40.68 -19.50 -34.77
C GLY A 912 -41.83 -18.59 -35.23
N PRO A 913 -42.32 -18.78 -36.48
CA PRO A 913 -43.32 -17.93 -37.13
C PRO A 913 -44.73 -18.23 -36.58
N GLY A 914 -45.08 -17.66 -35.43
CA GLY A 914 -46.38 -17.95 -34.82
C GLY A 914 -46.87 -17.03 -33.71
N LYS A 915 -46.10 -16.02 -33.30
CA LYS A 915 -46.57 -15.03 -32.30
C LYS A 915 -46.54 -13.63 -32.89
N LYS A 916 -47.64 -13.26 -33.58
CA LYS A 916 -48.00 -11.86 -33.79
C LYS A 916 -47.88 -11.14 -32.44
N LYS A 917 -46.88 -10.26 -32.27
CA LYS A 917 -46.87 -9.32 -31.15
C LYS A 917 -48.16 -8.51 -31.24
N LYS A 918 -49.16 -8.81 -30.39
CA LYS A 918 -50.04 -7.74 -29.90
C LYS A 918 -49.08 -6.65 -29.45
N LYS A 919 -49.19 -5.42 -29.97
CA LYS A 919 -48.52 -4.24 -29.42
C LYS A 919 -48.80 -4.23 -27.92
N LYS A 920 -47.89 -4.82 -27.14
CA LYS A 920 -47.90 -4.74 -25.70
C LYS A 920 -47.54 -3.29 -25.47
N LYS A 921 -48.53 -2.46 -25.11
CA LYS A 921 -48.27 -1.15 -24.49
C LYS A 921 -47.10 -1.36 -23.55
N SER A 922 -46.05 -0.56 -23.69
CA SER A 922 -44.94 -0.58 -22.73
C SER A 922 -45.58 -0.60 -21.35
N LYS A 923 -45.32 -1.67 -20.58
CA LYS A 923 -45.69 -1.65 -19.17
C LYS A 923 -45.00 -0.41 -18.63
N LYS A 924 -45.78 0.60 -18.21
CA LYS A 924 -45.26 1.70 -17.39
C LYS A 924 -44.46 1.02 -16.28
N ARG A 925 -43.14 1.20 -16.31
CA ARG A 925 -42.24 0.73 -15.24
C ARG A 925 -42.81 1.34 -13.95
N GLY A 926 -43.01 0.51 -12.94
CA GLY A 926 -43.53 0.98 -11.64
C GLY A 926 -42.60 2.05 -11.04
N PRO A 927 -43.05 2.82 -10.04
CA PRO A 927 -42.33 4.00 -9.53
C PRO A 927 -40.97 3.72 -8.85
N GLY A 928 -40.49 2.47 -8.85
CA GLY A 928 -39.27 2.04 -8.14
C GLY A 928 -38.12 1.54 -9.02
N ALA A 929 -38.19 1.64 -10.36
CA ALA A 929 -37.01 1.37 -11.19
C ALA A 929 -36.11 2.61 -11.20
N LYS A 930 -34.98 2.56 -10.47
CA LYS A 930 -33.93 3.60 -10.51
C LYS A 930 -33.68 3.98 -11.98
N ARG A 931 -33.97 5.23 -12.35
CA ARG A 931 -33.56 5.75 -13.68
C ARG A 931 -32.04 5.80 -13.65
N MET A 932 -31.38 5.09 -14.56
CA MET A 932 -29.93 5.21 -14.76
C MET A 932 -29.57 6.68 -14.88
N LYS A 933 -28.67 7.14 -14.02
CA LYS A 933 -28.20 8.54 -14.00
C LYS A 933 -27.28 8.73 -15.21
N ALA A 934 -27.50 9.81 -15.97
CA ALA A 934 -26.65 10.15 -17.10
C ALA A 934 -25.20 10.39 -16.62
N GLY A 935 -24.21 9.78 -17.28
CA GLY A 935 -22.79 9.81 -16.89
C GLY A 935 -22.41 8.85 -15.76
N SER A 936 -23.29 7.92 -15.36
CA SER A 936 -23.00 6.94 -14.29
C SER A 936 -22.13 5.76 -14.75
N GLU A 937 -21.54 5.05 -13.80
CA GLU A 937 -20.71 3.86 -14.05
C GLU A 937 -21.56 2.71 -14.57
N GLU A 938 -22.82 2.65 -14.11
CA GLU A 938 -23.83 1.73 -14.62
C GLU A 938 -24.17 2.02 -16.10
N GLU A 939 -24.21 3.29 -16.52
CA GLU A 939 -24.36 3.66 -17.94
C GLU A 939 -23.14 3.28 -18.76
N LEU A 940 -21.93 3.52 -18.25
CA LEU A 940 -20.69 3.12 -18.92
C LEU A 940 -20.62 1.60 -19.12
N LYS A 941 -20.87 0.81 -18.06
CA LYS A 941 -20.91 -0.66 -18.14
C LYS A 941 -21.98 -1.16 -19.12
N SER A 942 -23.16 -0.56 -19.13
CA SER A 942 -24.25 -0.89 -20.05
C SER A 942 -23.88 -0.59 -21.52
N LEU A 943 -23.21 0.53 -21.79
CA LEU A 943 -22.75 0.90 -23.13
C LEU A 943 -21.65 -0.03 -23.62
N VAL A 944 -20.69 -0.39 -22.77
CA VAL A 944 -19.64 -1.37 -23.10
C VAL A 944 -20.24 -2.72 -23.47
N MET A 945 -21.19 -3.24 -22.67
CA MET A 945 -21.91 -4.47 -22.99
C MET A 945 -22.69 -4.36 -24.31
N THR A 946 -23.28 -3.19 -24.60
CA THR A 946 -23.99 -2.95 -25.86
C THR A 946 -23.03 -2.99 -27.04
N LEU A 947 -21.85 -2.37 -26.95
CA LEU A 947 -20.83 -2.40 -28.00
C LEU A 947 -20.31 -3.82 -28.24
N GLU A 948 -19.99 -4.56 -27.18
CA GLU A 948 -19.54 -5.96 -27.26
C GLU A 948 -20.61 -6.86 -27.92
N SER A 949 -21.87 -6.71 -27.53
CA SER A 949 -22.96 -7.51 -28.11
C SER A 949 -23.25 -7.19 -29.58
N ASN A 950 -23.00 -5.97 -30.05
CA ASN A 950 -23.28 -5.66 -31.46
C ASN A 950 -22.24 -6.26 -32.42
N ILE A 951 -21.11 -6.74 -31.92
CA ILE A 951 -20.13 -7.51 -32.69
C ILE A 951 -20.54 -8.99 -32.70
N LEU A 952 -20.33 -9.67 -33.83
CA LEU A 952 -20.70 -11.08 -33.96
C LEU A 952 -19.69 -11.95 -33.20
N TYR A 953 -20.15 -12.78 -32.26
CA TYR A 953 -19.33 -13.82 -31.66
C TYR A 953 -18.97 -14.92 -32.67
N ASP A 954 -17.90 -15.64 -32.35
CA ASP A 954 -17.26 -16.65 -33.19
C ASP A 954 -18.21 -17.70 -33.76
N GLU A 955 -19.14 -18.21 -32.95
CA GLU A 955 -20.13 -19.20 -33.41
C GLU A 955 -21.08 -18.63 -34.47
N TYR A 956 -21.58 -17.41 -34.27
CA TYR A 956 -22.52 -16.78 -35.20
C TYR A 956 -21.83 -16.39 -36.51
N TYR A 957 -20.58 -15.90 -36.43
CA TYR A 957 -19.72 -15.70 -37.59
C TYR A 957 -19.54 -17.00 -38.39
N GLY A 958 -19.26 -18.13 -37.71
CA GLY A 958 -19.14 -19.45 -38.35
C GLY A 958 -20.40 -19.87 -39.10
N VAL A 959 -21.59 -19.66 -38.49
CA VAL A 959 -22.87 -19.95 -39.16
C VAL A 959 -23.05 -19.11 -40.42
N ILE A 960 -22.72 -17.82 -40.40
CA ILE A 960 -22.84 -16.93 -41.57
C ILE A 960 -21.88 -17.36 -42.68
N ALA A 961 -20.64 -17.69 -42.33
CA ALA A 961 -19.64 -18.19 -43.27
C ALA A 961 -20.05 -19.51 -43.94
N GLU A 962 -20.83 -20.36 -43.26
CA GLU A 962 -21.43 -21.58 -43.85
C GLU A 962 -22.71 -21.31 -44.65
N THR A 963 -23.52 -20.33 -44.24
CA THR A 963 -24.81 -20.02 -44.85
C THR A 963 -24.65 -19.41 -46.24
N ILE A 964 -23.73 -18.46 -46.41
CA ILE A 964 -23.46 -17.79 -47.70
C ILE A 964 -23.16 -18.79 -48.83
N PRO A 965 -22.17 -19.71 -48.71
CA PRO A 965 -21.89 -20.67 -49.76
C PRO A 965 -23.03 -21.69 -49.93
N PHE A 966 -23.76 -22.05 -48.86
CA PHE A 966 -24.92 -22.92 -48.96
C PHE A 966 -26.04 -22.30 -49.82
N LEU A 967 -26.34 -21.01 -49.65
CA LEU A 967 -27.31 -20.28 -50.46
C LEU A 967 -26.90 -20.21 -51.93
N ALA A 968 -25.60 -19.99 -52.21
CA ALA A 968 -25.06 -20.03 -53.56
C ALA A 968 -25.25 -21.41 -54.21
N GLN A 969 -24.92 -22.50 -53.50
CA GLN A 969 -25.13 -23.88 -53.95
C GLN A 969 -26.60 -24.26 -54.15
N ALA A 970 -27.53 -23.57 -53.48
CA ALA A 970 -28.97 -23.76 -53.60
C ALA A 970 -29.60 -22.91 -54.72
N GLY A 971 -28.79 -22.21 -55.52
CA GLY A 971 -29.26 -21.38 -56.63
C GLY A 971 -29.85 -20.03 -56.20
N LYS A 972 -29.53 -19.55 -54.99
CA LYS A 972 -29.99 -18.26 -54.42
C LYS A 972 -28.84 -17.24 -54.37
N LEU A 973 -28.15 -17.06 -55.50
CA LEU A 973 -26.94 -16.25 -55.57
C LEU A 973 -27.16 -14.78 -55.19
N SER A 974 -28.27 -14.17 -55.62
CA SER A 974 -28.60 -12.78 -55.28
C SER A 974 -28.74 -12.54 -53.78
N LEU A 975 -29.37 -13.48 -53.06
CA LEU A 975 -29.51 -13.41 -51.60
C LEU A 975 -28.17 -13.66 -50.89
N ALA A 976 -27.35 -14.58 -51.42
CA ALA A 976 -26.01 -14.82 -50.89
C ALA A 976 -25.12 -13.57 -51.02
N GLN A 977 -25.20 -12.88 -52.16
CA GLN A 977 -24.49 -11.62 -52.40
C GLN A 977 -24.96 -10.51 -51.44
N THR A 978 -26.28 -10.30 -51.31
CA THR A 978 -26.81 -9.26 -50.41
C THR A 978 -26.46 -9.54 -48.94
N LEU A 979 -26.41 -10.81 -48.53
CA LEU A 979 -26.00 -11.20 -47.18
C LEU A 979 -24.50 -10.95 -46.95
N TYR A 980 -23.67 -11.23 -47.96
CA TYR A 980 -22.23 -10.95 -47.93
C TYR A 980 -21.94 -9.45 -47.87
N GLU A 981 -22.62 -8.65 -48.70
CA GLU A 981 -22.53 -7.19 -48.70
C GLU A 981 -22.96 -6.60 -47.36
N ALA A 982 -24.13 -7.02 -46.82
CA ALA A 982 -24.63 -6.54 -45.53
C ALA A 982 -23.68 -6.84 -44.35
N TYR A 983 -22.97 -7.98 -44.37
CA TYR A 983 -21.96 -8.28 -43.36
C TYR A 983 -20.73 -7.37 -43.48
N ASN A 984 -20.24 -7.15 -44.70
CA ASN A 984 -19.10 -6.27 -44.95
C ASN A 984 -19.43 -4.81 -44.62
N ASP A 985 -20.65 -4.37 -44.87
CA ASP A 985 -21.14 -3.05 -44.47
C ASP A 985 -21.16 -2.90 -42.95
N LEU A 986 -21.65 -3.90 -42.20
CA LEU A 986 -21.59 -3.91 -40.73
C LEU A 986 -20.14 -3.77 -40.24
N LYS A 987 -19.21 -4.58 -40.78
CA LYS A 987 -17.78 -4.52 -40.42
C LYS A 987 -17.21 -3.13 -40.69
N THR A 988 -17.45 -2.59 -41.89
CA THR A 988 -16.96 -1.28 -42.31
C THR A 988 -17.50 -0.16 -41.41
N VAL A 989 -18.79 -0.19 -41.06
CA VAL A 989 -19.40 0.80 -40.16
C VAL A 989 -18.79 0.75 -38.76
N VAL A 990 -18.55 -0.45 -38.22
CA VAL A 990 -17.91 -0.64 -36.91
C VAL A 990 -16.49 -0.07 -36.92
N GLU A 991 -15.68 -0.43 -37.92
CA GLU A 991 -14.29 0.02 -38.05
C GLU A 991 -14.19 1.53 -38.26
N MET A 992 -14.97 2.10 -39.19
CA MET A 992 -14.97 3.54 -39.45
C MET A 992 -15.47 4.33 -38.23
N SER A 993 -16.47 3.83 -37.51
CA SER A 993 -16.97 4.47 -36.28
C SER A 993 -15.91 4.51 -35.19
N GLN A 994 -15.14 3.43 -35.04
CA GLN A 994 -14.05 3.36 -34.06
C GLN A 994 -12.85 4.23 -34.44
N ILE A 995 -12.40 4.16 -35.69
CA ILE A 995 -11.31 5.01 -36.19
C ILE A 995 -11.67 6.48 -35.96
N LYS A 996 -12.89 6.88 -36.35
CA LYS A 996 -13.37 8.25 -36.14
C LYS A 996 -13.38 8.64 -34.66
N ARG A 997 -13.80 7.76 -33.74
CA ARG A 997 -13.79 8.04 -32.29
C ARG A 997 -12.35 8.21 -31.78
N VAL A 998 -11.45 7.29 -32.10
CA VAL A 998 -10.05 7.32 -31.65
C VAL A 998 -9.34 8.57 -32.17
N GLU A 999 -9.54 8.92 -33.45
CA GLU A 999 -8.99 10.16 -34.02
C GLU A 999 -9.56 11.41 -33.35
N THR A 1000 -10.86 11.42 -33.02
CA THR A 1000 -11.49 12.56 -32.34
C THR A 1000 -10.96 12.70 -30.91
N ALA A 1001 -10.85 11.60 -30.16
CA ALA A 1001 -10.28 11.59 -28.82
C ALA A 1001 -8.80 12.01 -28.81
N ALA A 1002 -8.01 11.59 -29.80
CA ALA A 1002 -6.62 12.01 -29.96
C ALA A 1002 -6.50 13.52 -30.24
N LYS A 1003 -7.36 14.08 -31.10
CA LYS A 1003 -7.41 15.53 -31.37
C LYS A 1003 -7.83 16.32 -30.15
N GLU A 1004 -8.82 15.85 -29.40
CA GLU A 1004 -9.26 16.47 -28.14
C GLU A 1004 -8.13 16.43 -27.10
N LYS A 1005 -7.43 15.30 -26.96
CA LYS A 1005 -6.25 15.16 -26.09
C LYS A 1005 -5.16 16.16 -26.48
N GLU A 1006 -4.80 16.24 -27.76
CA GLU A 1006 -3.80 17.20 -28.25
C GLU A 1006 -4.23 18.65 -28.02
N GLN A 1007 -5.51 18.96 -28.19
CA GLN A 1007 -6.05 20.29 -27.94
C GLN A 1007 -6.00 20.67 -26.46
N VAL A 1008 -6.39 19.76 -25.56
CA VAL A 1008 -6.30 19.98 -24.12
C VAL A 1008 -4.84 20.10 -23.70
N GLU A 1009 -3.95 19.24 -24.19
CA GLU A 1009 -2.51 19.33 -23.90
C GLU A 1009 -1.90 20.64 -24.40
N ARG A 1010 -2.30 21.14 -25.58
CA ARG A 1010 -1.89 22.47 -26.09
C ARG A 1010 -2.43 23.61 -25.23
N VAL A 1011 -3.64 23.51 -24.70
CA VAL A 1011 -4.23 24.52 -23.79
C VAL A 1011 -3.54 24.48 -22.45
N SER A 1012 -3.36 23.30 -21.84
CA SER A 1012 -2.64 23.13 -20.58
C SER A 1012 -1.18 23.60 -20.69
N ARG A 1013 -0.48 23.33 -21.80
CA ARG A 1013 0.86 23.90 -22.08
C ARG A 1013 0.86 25.43 -22.18
N LYS A 1014 -0.20 26.04 -22.72
CA LYS A 1014 -0.34 27.51 -22.77
C LYS A 1014 -0.68 28.11 -21.41
N GLU A 1015 -1.39 27.35 -20.57
CA GLU A 1015 -1.80 27.75 -19.22
C GLU A 1015 -0.76 27.37 -18.15
N GLY A 1016 0.34 26.72 -18.54
CA GLY A 1016 1.41 26.30 -17.63
C GLY A 1016 1.09 25.08 -16.75
N ILE A 1017 -0.02 24.38 -17.03
CA ILE A 1017 -0.52 23.23 -16.25
C ILE A 1017 0.01 21.92 -16.87
N ILE A 1018 0.51 21.00 -16.04
CA ILE A 1018 0.88 19.64 -16.46
C ILE A 1018 -0.41 18.83 -16.69
N TYR A 1019 -0.69 18.47 -17.94
CA TYR A 1019 -1.84 17.63 -18.29
C TYR A 1019 -1.50 16.15 -18.10
N GLU A 1020 -2.05 15.51 -17.07
CA GLU A 1020 -2.00 14.07 -16.90
C GLU A 1020 -3.24 13.41 -17.52
N HIS A 1021 -3.04 12.53 -18.51
CA HIS A 1021 -4.14 11.89 -19.22
C HIS A 1021 -4.65 10.66 -18.45
N ILE A 1022 -5.82 10.78 -17.85
CA ILE A 1022 -6.46 9.67 -17.13
C ILE A 1022 -7.15 8.71 -18.11
N THR A 1023 -6.62 7.48 -18.23
CA THR A 1023 -7.22 6.37 -18.99
C THR A 1023 -8.17 5.54 -18.13
N LEU A 1024 -9.37 5.26 -18.61
CA LEU A 1024 -10.29 4.32 -17.95
C LEU A 1024 -9.97 2.88 -18.37
N GLU A 1025 -10.08 1.91 -17.44
CA GLU A 1025 -9.77 0.48 -17.68
C GLU A 1025 -10.54 -0.16 -18.85
N CYS A 1026 -11.73 0.36 -19.18
CA CYS A 1026 -12.54 -0.17 -20.27
C CYS A 1026 -12.15 0.36 -21.66
N GLU A 1027 -11.32 1.40 -21.75
CA GLU A 1027 -10.97 2.04 -23.02
C GLU A 1027 -10.19 1.10 -23.94
N GLU A 1028 -9.17 0.40 -23.42
CA GLU A 1028 -8.39 -0.57 -24.21
C GLU A 1028 -9.27 -1.68 -24.79
N ARG A 1029 -10.20 -2.20 -23.98
CA ARG A 1029 -11.10 -3.28 -24.37
C ARG A 1029 -12.08 -2.85 -25.48
N VAL A 1030 -12.62 -1.63 -25.39
CA VAL A 1030 -13.55 -1.08 -26.39
C VAL A 1030 -12.80 -0.66 -27.66
N ASP A 1031 -11.56 -0.19 -27.53
CA ASP A 1031 -10.70 0.19 -28.66
C ASP A 1031 -10.21 -1.03 -29.45
N ALA A 1032 -10.12 -2.21 -28.82
CA ALA A 1032 -9.72 -3.47 -29.46
C ALA A 1032 -10.85 -4.16 -30.24
N LEU A 1033 -12.11 -3.78 -30.01
CA LEU A 1033 -13.28 -4.38 -30.67
C LEU A 1033 -13.16 -4.25 -32.20
N ARG A 1034 -13.14 -5.33 -32.98
CA ARG A 1034 -13.15 -5.28 -34.46
C ARG A 1034 -14.01 -6.41 -35.01
N GLY A 1035 -14.58 -6.21 -36.20
CA GLY A 1035 -15.30 -7.27 -36.91
C GLY A 1035 -14.33 -8.29 -37.52
N LYS A 1036 -14.65 -9.59 -37.44
CA LYS A 1036 -13.82 -10.64 -38.07
C LYS A 1036 -13.96 -10.61 -39.60
N GLU A 1037 -12.90 -10.98 -40.30
CA GLU A 1037 -12.95 -11.09 -41.76
C GLU A 1037 -13.61 -12.40 -42.17
N LEU A 1038 -14.51 -12.38 -43.15
CA LEU A 1038 -15.04 -13.59 -43.77
C LEU A 1038 -13.91 -14.39 -44.44
N PRO A 1039 -14.06 -15.73 -44.60
CA PRO A 1039 -13.00 -16.55 -45.18
C PRO A 1039 -12.62 -16.04 -46.59
N ASP A 1040 -11.32 -15.94 -46.87
CA ASP A 1040 -10.77 -15.43 -48.14
C ASP A 1040 -11.36 -16.09 -49.39
N ALA A 1041 -11.80 -17.34 -49.27
CA ALA A 1041 -12.47 -18.06 -50.34
C ALA A 1041 -13.78 -17.38 -50.78
N LEU A 1042 -14.55 -16.80 -49.85
CA LEU A 1042 -15.77 -16.05 -50.16
C LEU A 1042 -15.44 -14.71 -50.82
N ASN A 1043 -14.41 -14.01 -50.32
CA ASN A 1043 -13.96 -12.74 -50.91
C ASN A 1043 -13.52 -12.95 -52.37
N LYS A 1044 -12.76 -14.00 -52.64
CA LYS A 1044 -12.36 -14.40 -54.00
C LYS A 1044 -13.58 -14.81 -54.83
N PHE A 1045 -14.48 -15.62 -54.29
CA PHE A 1045 -15.69 -16.08 -54.99
C PHE A 1045 -16.56 -14.92 -55.49
N PHE A 1046 -16.85 -13.94 -54.63
CA PHE A 1046 -17.62 -12.76 -55.04
C PHE A 1046 -16.82 -11.75 -55.86
N SER A 1047 -15.47 -11.79 -55.85
CA SER A 1047 -14.67 -10.98 -56.77
C SER A 1047 -14.67 -11.50 -58.22
N PHE A 1048 -14.97 -12.78 -58.42
CA PHE A 1048 -15.08 -13.40 -59.75
C PHE A 1048 -16.47 -13.23 -60.39
N LEU A 1049 -17.48 -12.98 -59.56
CA LEU A 1049 -18.88 -12.76 -59.97
C LEU A 1049 -19.11 -11.27 -60.22
#